data_AF-A0A7S2J7I6-F1
#
_entry.id   AF-A0A7S2J7I6-F1
#
_cell.length_a   1.000
_cell.length_b   1.000
_cell.length_c   1.000
_cell.angle_alpha   90.00
_cell.angle_beta   90.00
_cell.angle_gamma   90.00
#
_symmetry.space_group_name_H-M   'P 1'
#
loop_
_entity.id
_entity.type
_entity.pdbx_description
1 polymer ?
#
loop_
_entity_poly.entity_id
_entity_poly.type
_entity_poly.pdbx_seq_one_letter_code
_entity_poly.pdbx_strand_id
1 'polypeptide(L)'
;AGGGSSSVRVQRSQKCRAMAVLKVASALAVPPSKLDQDKLLKFSQQLEAAGLDLSRWGVRGAKSVEHLFWEAYQQRGCFITGLDAGSGFPLKRITRMVKIKLTAEIFGVVHVLFSRMQFMHDGQTVERRQVPLRRLLWQEGAESKLAGGLVSSVYDEECPFTEDWRVGCQKALLERLGLSEKWQGEHLEEATDAYQFLTEDDIVSDGYPGLNTLYCIHEVTFRVVNPEHRAVQCIGLPQGQEFATTEGEFNFNGQLDAEGLPIGTQLNIWTWASSDADRRMRSLRSERISRLSTGSSLPPATVAKVQTIKRVPLPASAATAMASIQTRLDKLDPKDQPSPALQAAMRGLHTDWAVVKKIASSIADPGYTLKMFNTDLQAFPELNLYLLQDAGVDAGTTSGNTIGDEYQRTVGAFFAIYWLMRLEVDGRKGFTYGVGARDWVPLGGMPKDEESGEEEDGVARDRFYADDIWTQFTQLFIAAGLLKEERRWFGGKVMVVNQKRLVSLLALTAVHDIMKMGLLWPQVQQKDAPYLGYSAGDTISDHDHALSYLMEHYPELLPSFSGLEPEDKRAVYFTQCNLGFNFGWFVQAEAPPGATLSAFRDTLIRDHKAELGRQDVALYFVHWLTDLAGAEPSPLGGCEKFVLRFPLKVLRSFLQAFDLARTLTDNSETEVFENYLHVRWTEHQPNLGPPPTGDSAIARMRLLCQAQENAREILRAFDDLSDEDREVLSVEMARTGTLCQSYSAGLVPPDVRNSPAGPAFLVYYGPAFLQSNLGYLGSEQALHRLGVLSEVYRRARELWPANIAKAGQNVSVRIDMIKSLTLNDMLEAMSKGDVWLMMKHNDREAFVERCSKRKLNKLIAAGQTIQILDLTTVKGAG
;
A
#
# COMPACT_ATOMS: atom_id res chain seq x y z
N ALA A 1 -16.10 -15.18 -30.01
CA ALA A 1 -16.98 -15.50 -28.87
C ALA A 1 -16.08 -15.99 -27.73
N GLY A 2 -16.18 -15.35 -26.56
CA GLY A 2 -15.28 -15.55 -25.42
C GLY A 2 -14.19 -14.47 -25.33
N GLY A 3 -14.53 -13.27 -24.84
CA GLY A 3 -13.57 -12.22 -24.51
C GLY A 3 -13.50 -12.07 -22.99
N GLY A 4 -12.42 -12.57 -22.38
CA GLY A 4 -12.14 -12.42 -20.96
C GLY A 4 -11.75 -10.98 -20.62
N SER A 5 -12.40 -10.42 -19.60
CA SER A 5 -12.10 -9.11 -19.03
C SER A 5 -11.08 -9.28 -17.92
N SER A 6 -9.82 -8.90 -18.16
CA SER A 6 -8.77 -8.83 -17.13
C SER A 6 -8.85 -7.48 -16.41
N SER A 7 -9.17 -7.48 -15.10
CA SER A 7 -9.12 -6.27 -14.26
C SER A 7 -7.67 -5.87 -13.99
N VAL A 8 -7.35 -4.62 -14.31
CA VAL A 8 -6.02 -4.03 -14.12
C VAL A 8 -5.98 -3.34 -12.75
N ARG A 9 -5.21 -3.92 -11.83
CA ARG A 9 -5.09 -3.49 -10.43
C ARG A 9 -4.34 -2.16 -10.33
N VAL A 10 -4.98 -1.13 -9.80
CA VAL A 10 -4.40 0.20 -9.55
C VAL A 10 -3.66 0.19 -8.20
N GLN A 11 -2.33 0.05 -8.20
CA GLN A 11 -1.49 0.42 -7.05
C GLN A 11 -0.90 1.82 -7.27
N ARG A 12 -1.45 2.82 -6.58
CA ARG A 12 -0.85 4.16 -6.49
C ARG A 12 0.33 4.11 -5.51
N SER A 13 1.53 4.38 -6.02
CA SER A 13 2.71 4.66 -5.20
C SER A 13 2.45 5.92 -4.37
N GLN A 14 2.17 5.73 -3.07
CA GLN A 14 2.62 6.69 -2.07
C GLN A 14 4.13 6.87 -2.29
N LYS A 15 4.67 8.07 -2.10
CA LYS A 15 6.10 8.24 -1.80
C LYS A 15 6.34 7.47 -0.51
N CYS A 16 6.56 6.15 -0.61
CA CYS A 16 7.04 5.35 0.50
C CYS A 16 8.33 6.04 0.91
N ARG A 17 8.37 6.58 2.14
CA ARG A 17 9.66 6.79 2.78
C ARG A 17 10.40 5.48 2.64
N ALA A 18 11.56 5.51 1.97
CA ALA A 18 12.36 4.33 1.79
C ALA A 18 12.55 3.70 3.17
N MET A 19 12.09 2.45 3.33
CA MET A 19 12.26 1.70 4.58
C MET A 19 13.76 1.73 4.92
N ALA A 20 14.10 2.12 6.15
CA ALA A 20 15.50 2.16 6.56
C ALA A 20 16.05 0.73 6.52
N VAL A 21 17.01 0.47 5.63
CA VAL A 21 17.70 -0.83 5.55
C VAL A 21 19.05 -0.67 6.23
N LEU A 22 19.20 -1.28 7.40
CA LEU A 22 20.48 -1.37 8.09
C LEU A 22 21.29 -2.53 7.51
N LYS A 23 22.50 -2.24 7.04
CA LYS A 23 23.45 -3.28 6.66
C LYS A 23 24.16 -3.77 7.91
N VAL A 24 24.06 -5.06 8.19
CA VAL A 24 24.64 -5.66 9.38
C VAL A 24 25.86 -6.48 9.01
N ALA A 25 26.90 -6.41 9.83
CA ALA A 25 28.09 -7.24 9.65
C ALA A 25 27.70 -8.70 9.92
N SER A 26 27.64 -9.51 8.87
CA SER A 26 27.34 -10.93 9.00
C SER A 26 28.62 -11.71 9.27
N ALA A 27 28.59 -12.52 10.33
CA ALA A 27 29.59 -13.54 10.55
C ALA A 27 29.31 -14.72 9.61
N LEU A 28 30.20 -14.91 8.61
CA LEU A 28 30.40 -16.14 7.85
C LEU A 28 29.28 -16.52 6.84
N ALA A 29 28.85 -15.58 6.01
CA ALA A 29 28.09 -15.93 4.81
C ALA A 29 29.02 -16.67 3.82
N VAL A 30 28.65 -17.89 3.42
CA VAL A 30 29.47 -18.75 2.55
C VAL A 30 28.64 -19.21 1.36
N PRO A 31 29.07 -18.96 0.10
CA PRO A 31 28.43 -19.54 -1.07
C PRO A 31 28.37 -21.07 -0.95
N PRO A 32 27.24 -21.73 -1.32
CA PRO A 32 27.15 -23.19 -1.26
C PRO A 32 28.32 -23.90 -1.95
N SER A 33 28.80 -23.32 -3.06
CA SER A 33 29.94 -23.81 -3.85
C SER A 33 31.28 -23.79 -3.10
N LYS A 34 31.41 -22.98 -2.04
CA LYS A 34 32.62 -22.88 -1.21
C LYS A 34 32.61 -23.81 0.00
N LEU A 35 31.52 -24.54 0.23
CA LEU A 35 31.52 -25.62 1.23
C LEU A 35 32.44 -26.75 0.76
N ASP A 36 33.09 -27.42 1.71
CA ASP A 36 33.89 -28.62 1.47
C ASP A 36 32.96 -29.75 0.99
N GLN A 37 32.88 -29.92 -0.32
CA GLN A 37 31.91 -30.81 -0.97
C GLN A 37 32.11 -32.28 -0.56
N ASP A 38 33.35 -32.70 -0.32
CA ASP A 38 33.64 -34.07 0.11
C ASP A 38 33.15 -34.33 1.53
N LYS A 39 33.33 -33.37 2.45
CA LYS A 39 32.78 -33.46 3.81
C LYS A 39 31.27 -33.35 3.82
N LEU A 40 30.70 -32.48 2.99
CA LEU A 40 29.25 -32.33 2.87
C LEU A 40 28.60 -33.62 2.35
N LEU A 41 29.20 -34.27 1.35
CA LEU A 41 28.71 -35.55 0.83
C LEU A 41 28.78 -36.66 1.89
N LYS A 42 29.90 -36.77 2.61
CA LYS A 42 30.03 -37.72 3.72
C LYS A 42 29.01 -37.46 4.82
N PHE A 43 28.79 -36.19 5.16
CA PHE A 43 27.80 -35.79 6.14
C PHE A 43 26.37 -36.17 5.71
N SER A 44 26.02 -35.93 4.43
CA SER A 44 24.74 -36.38 3.86
C SER A 44 24.56 -37.89 3.98
N GLN A 45 25.58 -38.67 3.63
CA GLN A 45 25.54 -40.14 3.74
C GLN A 45 25.39 -40.60 5.19
N GLN A 46 25.99 -39.91 6.16
CA GLN A 46 25.84 -40.22 7.58
C GLN A 46 24.41 -39.95 8.07
N LEU A 47 23.78 -38.84 7.64
CA LEU A 47 22.39 -38.54 7.98
C LEU A 47 21.41 -39.58 7.40
N GLU A 48 21.62 -40.00 6.15
CA GLU A 48 20.81 -41.06 5.52
C GLU A 48 21.01 -42.42 6.20
N ALA A 49 22.26 -42.77 6.54
CA ALA A 49 22.56 -44.00 7.27
C ALA A 49 21.93 -44.03 8.67
N ALA A 50 21.72 -42.85 9.28
CA ALA A 50 20.98 -42.67 10.52
C ALA A 50 19.45 -42.70 10.34
N GLY A 51 18.95 -42.93 9.13
CA GLY A 51 17.52 -43.10 8.83
C GLY A 51 16.75 -41.81 8.55
N LEU A 52 17.43 -40.68 8.27
CA LEU A 52 16.77 -39.44 7.88
C LEU A 52 16.42 -39.41 6.39
N ASP A 53 15.21 -38.95 6.09
CA ASP A 53 14.76 -38.67 4.72
C ASP A 53 15.13 -37.24 4.31
N LEU A 54 16.24 -37.10 3.59
CA LEU A 54 16.76 -35.81 3.13
C LEU A 54 15.99 -35.24 1.93
N SER A 55 15.11 -36.01 1.27
CA SER A 55 14.36 -35.54 0.09
C SER A 55 13.40 -34.38 0.41
N ARG A 56 13.06 -34.22 1.69
CA ARG A 56 12.18 -33.16 2.21
C ARG A 56 12.93 -31.88 2.59
N TRP A 57 14.26 -31.90 2.58
CA TRP A 57 15.10 -30.79 3.01
C TRP A 57 15.35 -29.83 1.83
N GLY A 58 15.31 -28.52 2.06
CA GLY A 58 15.44 -27.50 1.01
C GLY A 58 14.16 -27.23 0.21
N VAL A 59 13.01 -27.78 0.61
CA VAL A 59 11.73 -27.62 -0.09
C VAL A 59 10.66 -27.12 0.90
N ARG A 60 9.76 -26.22 0.47
CA ARG A 60 8.60 -25.72 1.24
C ARG A 60 8.95 -25.15 2.63
N GLY A 61 9.99 -24.34 2.74
CA GLY A 61 10.38 -23.73 4.02
C GLY A 61 11.35 -24.56 4.87
N ALA A 62 11.58 -25.83 4.53
CA ALA A 62 12.59 -26.65 5.19
C ALA A 62 14.00 -26.25 4.73
N LYS A 63 14.97 -26.29 5.64
CA LYS A 63 16.38 -26.00 5.35
C LYS A 63 17.04 -27.19 4.66
N SER A 64 18.07 -26.92 3.86
CA SER A 64 18.79 -27.96 3.11
C SER A 64 19.89 -28.64 3.95
N VAL A 65 20.53 -29.68 3.41
CA VAL A 65 21.66 -30.37 4.06
C VAL A 65 22.86 -29.43 4.19
N GLU A 66 23.11 -28.59 3.18
CA GLU A 66 24.14 -27.56 3.17
C GLU A 66 23.95 -26.58 4.33
N HIS A 67 22.71 -26.23 4.66
CA HIS A 67 22.40 -25.37 5.80
C HIS A 67 22.78 -26.01 7.12
N LEU A 68 22.44 -27.28 7.33
CA LEU A 68 22.77 -27.98 8.57
C LEU A 68 24.28 -28.15 8.69
N PHE A 69 24.96 -28.50 7.58
CA PHE A 69 26.41 -28.63 7.55
C PHE A 69 27.11 -27.31 7.85
N TRP A 70 26.68 -26.22 7.22
CA TRP A 70 27.18 -24.88 7.49
C TRP A 70 26.92 -24.48 8.94
N GLU A 71 25.72 -24.75 9.47
CA GLU A 71 25.37 -24.45 10.85
C GLU A 71 26.23 -25.21 11.88
N ALA A 72 26.49 -26.50 11.64
CA ALA A 72 27.25 -27.34 12.55
C ALA A 72 28.76 -27.10 12.47
N TYR A 73 29.32 -27.08 11.26
CA TYR A 73 30.77 -27.14 11.07
C TYR A 73 31.42 -25.81 10.69
N GLN A 74 30.68 -24.86 10.09
CA GLN A 74 31.21 -23.54 9.73
C GLN A 74 30.87 -22.51 10.80
N GLN A 75 29.59 -22.42 11.17
CA GLN A 75 29.14 -21.51 12.21
C GLN A 75 29.37 -22.05 13.62
N ARG A 76 29.48 -23.37 13.82
CA ARG A 76 29.50 -23.97 15.17
C ARG A 76 28.29 -23.55 16.01
N GLY A 77 27.14 -23.34 15.38
CA GLY A 77 25.89 -22.92 16.05
C GLY A 77 25.03 -24.09 16.55
N CYS A 78 25.37 -25.31 16.14
CA CYS A 78 24.80 -26.53 16.69
C CYS A 78 25.83 -27.65 16.73
N PHE A 79 25.53 -28.68 17.50
CA PHE A 79 26.31 -29.90 17.60
C PHE A 79 25.42 -31.09 17.24
N ILE A 80 25.96 -32.12 16.59
CA ILE A 80 25.18 -33.28 16.16
C ILE A 80 25.80 -34.53 16.80
N THR A 81 25.00 -35.21 17.63
CA THR A 81 25.36 -36.48 18.27
C THR A 81 24.81 -37.65 17.48
N GLY A 82 25.42 -38.83 17.63
CA GLY A 82 24.91 -40.07 17.03
C GLY A 82 25.23 -40.26 15.54
N LEU A 83 26.17 -39.47 14.98
CA LEU A 83 26.61 -39.62 13.58
C LEU A 83 27.47 -40.87 13.34
N ASP A 84 28.18 -41.35 14.36
CA ASP A 84 29.02 -42.54 14.23
C ASP A 84 28.17 -43.81 14.24
N ALA A 85 28.22 -44.55 13.12
CA ALA A 85 27.58 -45.85 12.97
C ALA A 85 28.16 -46.83 14.00
N GLY A 86 27.41 -47.08 15.08
CA GLY A 86 27.82 -47.92 16.20
C GLY A 86 27.90 -47.22 17.55
N SER A 87 27.68 -45.90 17.62
CA SER A 87 27.67 -45.13 18.88
C SER A 87 26.55 -45.56 19.85
N GLY A 88 25.49 -46.19 19.34
CA GLY A 88 24.34 -46.62 20.15
C GLY A 88 23.42 -45.47 20.59
N PHE A 89 23.71 -44.22 20.21
CA PHE A 89 22.91 -43.04 20.53
C PHE A 89 22.04 -42.62 19.34
N PRO A 90 20.79 -42.16 19.58
CA PRO A 90 19.96 -41.62 18.51
C PRO A 90 20.59 -40.34 17.95
N LEU A 91 20.47 -40.16 16.62
CA LEU A 91 20.90 -38.93 15.97
C LEU A 91 20.13 -37.73 16.55
N LYS A 92 20.85 -36.82 17.21
CA LYS A 92 20.24 -35.66 17.88
C LYS A 92 21.07 -34.40 17.63
N ARG A 93 20.38 -33.34 17.20
CA ARG A 93 20.93 -31.99 17.04
C ARG A 93 20.79 -31.24 18.35
N ILE A 94 21.85 -30.56 18.79
CA ILE A 94 21.87 -29.80 20.02
C ILE A 94 22.17 -28.36 19.68
N THR A 95 21.29 -27.45 20.07
CA THR A 95 21.45 -26.03 19.81
C THR A 95 21.16 -25.23 21.06
N ARG A 96 22.12 -24.39 21.42
CA ARG A 96 21.95 -23.40 22.48
C ARG A 96 21.75 -22.04 21.84
N MET A 97 20.80 -21.25 22.33
CA MET A 97 20.49 -19.97 21.72
C MET A 97 20.02 -18.93 22.73
N VAL A 98 20.18 -17.68 22.35
CA VAL A 98 19.58 -16.53 23.02
C VAL A 98 18.39 -16.04 22.22
N LYS A 99 17.28 -15.75 22.89
CA LYS A 99 16.10 -15.07 22.34
C LYS A 99 15.93 -13.75 23.09
N ILE A 100 16.04 -12.63 22.37
CA ILE A 100 16.02 -11.30 22.96
C ILE A 100 14.67 -10.64 22.73
N LYS A 101 13.91 -10.42 23.80
CA LYS A 101 12.73 -9.56 23.80
C LYS A 101 13.21 -8.12 23.95
N LEU A 102 13.37 -7.42 22.83
CA LEU A 102 13.62 -5.98 22.87
C LEU A 102 12.30 -5.25 23.04
N THR A 103 12.17 -4.48 24.12
CA THR A 103 10.94 -3.78 24.51
C THR A 103 11.16 -2.28 24.51
N ALA A 104 10.14 -1.54 24.07
CA ALA A 104 10.13 -0.09 24.12
C ALA A 104 8.74 0.40 24.48
N GLU A 105 8.67 1.50 25.22
CA GLU A 105 7.42 2.19 25.46
C GLU A 105 7.14 3.09 24.26
N ILE A 106 6.16 2.71 23.46
CA ILE A 106 5.74 3.45 22.26
C ILE A 106 4.33 3.92 22.55
N PHE A 107 4.15 5.23 22.64
CA PHE A 107 2.87 5.87 22.94
C PHE A 107 2.22 5.40 24.26
N GLY A 108 3.03 5.19 25.30
CA GLY A 108 2.57 4.77 26.62
C GLY A 108 2.21 3.28 26.72
N VAL A 109 2.47 2.50 25.68
CA VAL A 109 2.23 1.05 25.65
C VAL A 109 3.56 0.34 25.41
N VAL A 110 3.82 -0.71 26.17
CA VAL A 110 5.01 -1.55 25.98
C VAL A 110 4.83 -2.38 24.71
N HIS A 111 5.71 -2.13 23.74
CA HIS A 111 5.80 -2.89 22.50
C HIS A 111 7.02 -3.82 22.55
N VAL A 112 6.93 -4.92 21.81
CA VAL A 112 8.01 -5.87 21.59
C VAL A 112 8.39 -5.83 20.13
N LEU A 113 9.69 -5.79 19.85
CA LEU A 113 10.22 -5.88 18.50
C LEU A 113 10.21 -7.32 18.01
N PHE A 114 9.67 -7.56 16.81
CA PHE A 114 9.80 -8.84 16.11
C PHE A 114 10.06 -8.61 14.63
N SER A 115 10.81 -9.54 14.03
CA SER A 115 10.79 -9.70 12.59
C SER A 115 9.39 -10.20 12.24
N ARG A 116 8.72 -9.52 11.29
CA ARG A 116 7.43 -9.96 10.71
C ARG A 116 7.68 -10.79 9.46
N MET A 117 8.66 -10.39 8.66
CA MET A 117 8.95 -11.01 7.37
C MET A 117 10.46 -11.22 7.21
N GLN A 118 10.84 -12.37 6.66
CA GLN A 118 12.21 -12.72 6.35
C GLN A 118 12.32 -13.20 4.91
N PHE A 119 13.30 -12.69 4.17
CA PHE A 119 13.69 -13.20 2.85
C PHE A 119 15.01 -13.94 2.97
N MET A 120 15.04 -15.16 2.48
CA MET A 120 16.19 -16.05 2.54
C MET A 120 17.00 -15.97 1.25
N HIS A 121 18.28 -16.34 1.33
CA HIS A 121 19.19 -16.43 0.18
C HIS A 121 18.69 -17.31 -1.00
N ASP A 122 17.80 -18.29 -0.74
CA ASP A 122 17.21 -19.18 -1.74
C ASP A 122 15.90 -18.62 -2.34
N GLY A 123 15.55 -17.37 -2.00
CA GLY A 123 14.33 -16.70 -2.47
C GLY A 123 13.07 -17.05 -1.68
N GLN A 124 13.16 -17.91 -0.65
CA GLN A 124 12.01 -18.17 0.21
C GLN A 124 11.69 -16.94 1.06
N THR A 125 10.40 -16.62 1.13
CA THR A 125 9.86 -15.61 2.04
C THR A 125 9.15 -16.32 3.19
N VAL A 126 9.54 -16.00 4.42
CA VAL A 126 8.96 -16.56 5.64
C VAL A 126 8.32 -15.43 6.44
N GLU A 127 7.00 -15.45 6.57
CA GLU A 127 6.29 -14.62 7.52
C GLU A 127 6.25 -15.33 8.87
N ARG A 128 6.77 -14.68 9.91
CA ARG A 128 6.80 -15.22 11.28
C ARG A 128 6.97 -14.09 12.26
N ARG A 129 6.51 -14.23 13.50
CA ARG A 129 6.78 -13.28 14.60
C ARG A 129 7.99 -13.75 15.41
N GLN A 130 9.19 -13.42 14.92
CA GLN A 130 10.43 -13.86 15.54
C GLN A 130 11.15 -12.70 16.23
N VAL A 131 11.40 -12.83 17.52
CA VAL A 131 12.28 -11.89 18.24
C VAL A 131 13.74 -12.05 17.79
N PRO A 132 14.61 -11.03 17.91
CA PRO A 132 16.03 -11.20 17.66
C PRO A 132 16.57 -12.43 18.39
N LEU A 133 17.15 -13.36 17.64
CA LEU A 133 17.72 -14.58 18.20
C LEU A 133 19.04 -14.92 17.55
N ARG A 134 19.90 -15.62 18.29
CA ARG A 134 21.21 -16.08 17.83
C ARG A 134 21.57 -17.38 18.53
N ARG A 135 22.23 -18.28 17.81
CA ARG A 135 22.78 -19.50 18.39
C ARG A 135 24.12 -19.21 19.04
N LEU A 136 24.37 -19.83 20.19
CA LEU A 136 25.65 -19.73 20.89
C LEU A 136 26.68 -20.62 20.20
N LEU A 137 27.87 -20.09 20.00
CA LEU A 137 28.97 -20.81 19.37
C LEU A 137 29.50 -21.90 20.31
N TRP A 138 29.59 -23.14 19.83
CA TRP A 138 30.24 -24.24 20.53
C TRP A 138 31.76 -24.03 20.54
N GLN A 139 32.43 -24.29 21.67
CA GLN A 139 33.88 -24.17 21.84
C GLN A 139 34.66 -25.22 21.04
N GLU A 140 35.91 -24.92 20.68
CA GLU A 140 36.74 -25.86 19.91
C GLU A 140 37.04 -27.10 20.74
N GLY A 141 36.91 -28.27 20.13
CA GLY A 141 37.11 -29.54 20.83
C GLY A 141 35.95 -29.95 21.75
N ALA A 142 34.81 -29.24 21.75
CA ALA A 142 33.59 -29.70 22.43
C ALA A 142 33.15 -31.07 21.89
N GLU A 143 33.32 -31.32 20.60
CA GLU A 143 32.97 -32.60 19.95
C GLU A 143 33.70 -33.79 20.58
N SER A 144 35.02 -33.68 20.79
CA SER A 144 35.82 -34.76 21.38
C SER A 144 35.42 -35.06 22.83
N LYS A 145 34.94 -34.05 23.56
CA LYS A 145 34.47 -34.20 24.95
C LYS A 145 33.06 -34.81 25.03
N LEU A 146 32.25 -34.58 23.99
CA LEU A 146 30.87 -35.08 23.90
C LEU A 146 30.74 -36.38 23.09
N ALA A 147 31.83 -36.87 22.49
CA ALA A 147 31.86 -38.11 21.72
C ALA A 147 31.45 -39.36 22.55
N GLY A 148 31.58 -39.30 23.88
CA GLY A 148 31.16 -40.37 24.80
C GLY A 148 29.66 -40.42 25.11
N GLY A 149 28.84 -39.59 24.46
CA GLY A 149 27.41 -39.45 24.72
C GLY A 149 27.04 -38.12 25.38
N LEU A 150 25.75 -37.93 25.61
CA LEU A 150 25.21 -36.68 26.10
C LEU A 150 25.57 -36.47 27.58
N VAL A 151 26.49 -35.54 27.85
CA VAL A 151 26.87 -35.17 29.22
C VAL A 151 25.78 -34.28 29.82
N SER A 152 25.43 -34.48 31.09
CA SER A 152 24.39 -33.72 31.79
C SER A 152 24.63 -32.21 31.74
N SER A 153 25.89 -31.76 31.66
CA SER A 153 26.24 -30.34 31.61
C SER A 153 25.82 -29.62 30.33
N VAL A 154 25.35 -30.35 29.31
CA VAL A 154 24.72 -29.76 28.12
C VAL A 154 23.33 -29.19 28.44
N TYR A 155 22.68 -29.66 29.51
CA TYR A 155 21.39 -29.16 29.98
C TYR A 155 21.53 -28.01 30.98
N ASP A 156 22.73 -27.85 31.56
CA ASP A 156 22.98 -26.80 32.56
C ASP A 156 22.81 -25.41 31.93
N GLU A 157 22.33 -24.46 32.71
CA GLU A 157 22.20 -23.05 32.31
C GLU A 157 23.56 -22.49 31.85
N GLU A 158 24.59 -22.73 32.64
CA GLU A 158 25.98 -22.37 32.33
C GLU A 158 26.69 -23.56 31.70
N CYS A 159 26.69 -23.61 30.36
CA CYS A 159 27.32 -24.70 29.62
C CYS A 159 28.79 -24.37 29.32
N PRO A 160 29.76 -25.15 29.81
CA PRO A 160 31.18 -24.89 29.58
C PRO A 160 31.62 -25.17 28.13
N PHE A 161 30.73 -25.71 27.30
CA PHE A 161 31.01 -26.07 25.91
C PHE A 161 30.53 -25.03 24.91
N THR A 162 29.85 -23.96 25.33
CA THR A 162 29.46 -22.85 24.45
C THR A 162 30.09 -21.54 24.89
N GLU A 163 29.95 -20.50 24.07
CA GLU A 163 30.19 -19.13 24.53
C GLU A 163 29.17 -18.73 25.60
N ASP A 164 29.55 -17.75 26.43
CA ASP A 164 28.69 -17.13 27.44
C ASP A 164 27.43 -16.52 26.78
N TRP A 165 26.26 -16.70 27.40
CA TRP A 165 25.01 -16.27 26.79
C TRP A 165 24.84 -14.75 26.77
N ARG A 166 25.46 -13.99 27.69
CA ARG A 166 25.44 -12.51 27.65
C ARG A 166 26.28 -12.00 26.50
N VAL A 167 27.44 -12.60 26.26
CA VAL A 167 28.22 -12.37 25.03
C VAL A 167 27.39 -12.72 23.80
N GLY A 168 26.63 -13.82 23.86
CA GLY A 168 25.67 -14.20 22.83
C GLY A 168 24.61 -13.14 22.56
N CYS A 169 24.07 -12.50 23.61
CA CYS A 169 23.08 -11.43 23.49
C CYS A 169 23.66 -10.18 22.81
N GLN A 170 24.84 -9.75 23.23
CA GLN A 170 25.53 -8.60 22.64
C GLN A 170 25.78 -8.80 21.15
N LYS A 171 26.26 -9.98 20.78
CA LYS A 171 26.46 -10.37 19.38
C LYS A 171 25.14 -10.48 18.62
N ALA A 172 24.06 -10.97 19.23
CA ALA A 172 22.76 -11.07 18.57
C ALA A 172 22.21 -9.69 18.20
N LEU A 173 22.28 -8.71 19.10
CA LEU A 173 21.87 -7.33 18.83
C LEU A 173 22.74 -6.67 17.76
N LEU A 174 24.05 -6.95 17.78
CA LEU A 174 24.97 -6.48 16.75
C LEU A 174 24.69 -7.11 15.39
N GLU A 175 24.62 -8.44 15.29
CA GLU A 175 24.53 -9.21 14.05
C GLU A 175 23.12 -9.22 13.43
N ARG A 176 22.06 -9.05 14.23
CA ARG A 176 20.67 -9.06 13.73
C ARG A 176 20.11 -7.65 13.50
N LEU A 177 20.50 -6.69 14.35
CA LEU A 177 19.95 -5.33 14.35
C LEU A 177 20.99 -4.24 14.01
N GLY A 178 22.28 -4.57 13.90
CA GLY A 178 23.33 -3.58 13.61
C GLY A 178 23.68 -2.68 14.79
N LEU A 179 23.36 -3.08 16.02
CA LEU A 179 23.53 -2.27 17.22
C LEU A 179 24.92 -2.51 17.84
N SER A 180 25.79 -1.51 17.84
CA SER A 180 27.14 -1.63 18.41
C SER A 180 27.10 -1.84 19.93
N GLU A 181 28.12 -2.50 20.50
CA GLU A 181 28.22 -2.72 21.96
C GLU A 181 28.11 -1.40 22.74
N LYS A 182 28.75 -0.34 22.23
CA LYS A 182 28.64 1.01 22.80
C LYS A 182 27.18 1.49 22.79
N TRP A 183 26.49 1.39 21.66
CA TRP A 183 25.09 1.77 21.54
C TRP A 183 24.20 0.97 22.50
N GLN A 184 24.45 -0.33 22.63
CA GLN A 184 23.70 -1.21 23.53
C GLN A 184 23.82 -0.75 24.98
N GLY A 185 25.04 -0.48 25.47
CA GLY A 185 25.27 0.01 26.84
C GLY A 185 24.71 1.41 27.12
N GLU A 186 24.54 2.24 26.08
CA GLU A 186 23.98 3.59 26.20
C GLU A 186 22.44 3.63 26.16
N HIS A 187 21.81 2.68 25.46
CA HIS A 187 20.38 2.77 25.12
C HIS A 187 19.53 1.60 25.62
N LEU A 188 20.14 0.51 26.07
CA LEU A 188 19.43 -0.67 26.55
C LEU A 188 19.71 -0.94 28.03
N GLU A 189 18.68 -1.38 28.73
CA GLU A 189 18.76 -1.88 30.09
C GLU A 189 18.26 -3.32 30.12
N GLU A 190 19.03 -4.24 30.71
CA GLU A 190 18.62 -5.63 30.87
C GLU A 190 17.58 -5.75 32.00
N ALA A 191 16.40 -6.27 31.69
CA ALA A 191 15.40 -6.64 32.67
C ALA A 191 15.75 -8.00 33.29
N THR A 192 16.67 -7.98 34.25
CA THR A 192 17.24 -9.18 34.90
C THR A 192 16.19 -10.07 35.56
N ASP A 193 15.06 -9.51 36.00
CA ASP A 193 13.90 -10.21 36.57
C ASP A 193 13.08 -10.96 35.53
N ALA A 194 13.21 -10.61 34.24
CA ALA A 194 12.50 -11.22 33.13
C ALA A 194 13.33 -12.29 32.38
N TYR A 195 14.53 -12.62 32.87
CA TYR A 195 15.37 -13.67 32.33
C TYR A 195 14.81 -15.07 32.61
N GLN A 196 14.86 -15.95 31.61
CA GLN A 196 14.43 -17.34 31.75
C GLN A 196 15.37 -18.27 30.98
N PHE A 197 15.73 -19.40 31.59
CA PHE A 197 16.41 -20.50 30.91
C PHE A 197 15.45 -21.67 30.73
N LEU A 198 15.30 -22.14 29.49
CA LEU A 198 14.38 -23.19 29.10
C LEU A 198 15.12 -24.28 28.34
N THR A 199 14.75 -25.53 28.57
CA THR A 199 15.25 -26.66 27.80
C THR A 199 14.09 -27.46 27.21
N GLU A 200 14.13 -27.70 25.91
CA GLU A 200 13.17 -28.51 25.17
C GLU A 200 13.94 -29.65 24.49
N ASP A 201 13.71 -30.89 24.90
CA ASP A 201 14.41 -32.07 24.39
C ASP A 201 13.51 -32.91 23.48
N ASP A 202 14.13 -33.64 22.56
CA ASP A 202 13.48 -34.54 21.60
C ASP A 202 12.36 -33.87 20.77
N ILE A 203 12.56 -32.58 20.45
CA ILE A 203 11.66 -31.82 19.58
C ILE A 203 12.04 -32.07 18.13
N VAL A 204 11.10 -32.55 17.31
CA VAL A 204 11.30 -32.67 15.87
C VAL A 204 11.50 -31.28 15.27
N SER A 205 12.62 -31.05 14.56
CA SER A 205 12.90 -29.75 13.98
C SER A 205 11.99 -29.45 12.78
N ASP A 206 11.25 -28.35 12.83
CA ASP A 206 10.50 -27.85 11.67
C ASP A 206 11.43 -27.52 10.49
N GLY A 207 12.64 -27.03 10.79
CA GLY A 207 13.65 -26.69 9.78
C GLY A 207 14.36 -27.90 9.18
N TYR A 208 14.42 -29.02 9.92
CA TYR A 208 15.09 -30.25 9.50
C TYR A 208 14.16 -31.44 9.81
N PRO A 209 13.13 -31.68 8.98
CA PRO A 209 12.12 -32.71 9.25
C PRO A 209 12.74 -34.07 9.55
N GLY A 210 12.32 -34.69 10.65
CA GLY A 210 12.82 -35.99 11.11
C GLY A 210 14.02 -35.93 12.06
N LEU A 211 14.72 -34.78 12.17
CA LEU A 211 15.84 -34.62 13.08
C LEU A 211 15.39 -34.11 14.45
N ASN A 212 15.53 -34.97 15.47
CA ASN A 212 15.26 -34.60 16.86
C ASN A 212 16.29 -33.56 17.33
N THR A 213 15.80 -32.54 18.02
CA THR A 213 16.59 -31.40 18.47
C THR A 213 16.40 -31.16 19.96
N LEU A 214 17.52 -30.98 20.66
CA LEU A 214 17.60 -30.41 22.00
C LEU A 214 17.86 -28.90 21.87
N TYR A 215 16.90 -28.10 22.34
CA TYR A 215 17.00 -26.65 22.43
C TYR A 215 17.29 -26.24 23.88
N CYS A 216 18.40 -25.54 24.11
CA CYS A 216 18.63 -24.80 25.36
C CYS A 216 18.51 -23.30 25.06
N ILE A 217 17.55 -22.62 25.66
CA ILE A 217 17.12 -21.28 25.27
C ILE A 217 17.27 -20.35 26.47
N HIS A 218 18.11 -19.33 26.31
CA HIS A 218 18.15 -18.16 27.19
C HIS A 218 17.19 -17.11 26.64
N GLU A 219 16.03 -16.92 27.28
CA GLU A 219 15.14 -15.80 26.98
C GLU A 219 15.54 -14.60 27.83
N VAL A 220 15.95 -13.51 27.16
CA VAL A 220 16.47 -12.30 27.79
C VAL A 220 15.61 -11.12 27.36
N THR A 221 15.30 -10.20 28.26
CA THR A 221 14.52 -9.01 27.93
C THR A 221 15.40 -7.77 28.09
N PHE A 222 15.45 -6.94 27.05
CA PHE A 222 16.07 -5.62 27.10
C PHE A 222 14.99 -4.55 26.95
N ARG A 223 15.10 -3.47 27.72
CA ARG A 223 14.25 -2.28 27.62
C ARG A 223 15.04 -1.15 26.99
N VAL A 224 14.47 -0.49 26.00
CA VAL A 224 15.00 0.77 25.48
C VAL A 224 14.78 1.85 26.53
N VAL A 225 15.87 2.39 27.08
CA VAL A 225 15.86 3.32 28.21
C VAL A 225 15.16 4.64 27.86
N ASN A 226 15.44 5.17 26.66
CA ASN A 226 14.84 6.40 26.15
C ASN A 226 14.39 6.20 24.69
N PRO A 227 13.12 5.81 24.45
CA PRO A 227 12.58 5.62 23.10
C PRO A 227 12.58 6.89 22.23
N GLU A 228 12.65 8.07 22.84
CA GLU A 228 12.68 9.37 22.15
C GLU A 228 14.11 9.79 21.73
N HIS A 229 15.14 9.06 22.17
CA HIS A 229 16.51 9.41 21.85
C HIS A 229 16.79 9.29 20.35
N ARG A 230 17.44 10.31 19.74
CA ARG A 230 17.70 10.32 18.29
C ARG A 230 18.44 9.06 17.79
N ALA A 231 19.33 8.49 18.60
CA ALA A 231 20.08 7.30 18.21
C ALA A 231 19.23 6.02 18.13
N VAL A 232 18.01 5.98 18.67
CA VAL A 232 17.10 4.83 18.56
C VAL A 232 16.18 4.90 17.32
N GLN A 233 16.27 5.96 16.52
CA GLN A 233 15.57 6.05 15.24
C GLN A 233 15.98 4.97 14.24
N CYS A 234 17.19 4.42 14.37
CA CYS A 234 17.66 3.32 13.52
C CYS A 234 16.81 2.04 13.69
N ILE A 235 16.18 1.86 14.85
CA ILE A 235 15.25 0.76 15.13
C ILE A 235 13.79 1.22 15.10
N GLY A 236 13.49 2.31 14.39
CA GLY A 236 12.13 2.79 14.16
C GLY A 236 11.47 3.55 15.31
N LEU A 237 12.20 3.85 16.40
CA LEU A 237 11.67 4.59 17.55
C LEU A 237 11.84 6.12 17.37
N PRO A 238 10.98 6.95 18.01
CA PRO A 238 9.90 6.59 18.93
C PRO A 238 8.61 6.14 18.25
N GLN A 239 8.47 6.30 16.93
CA GLN A 239 7.17 6.12 16.26
C GLN A 239 6.75 4.65 16.06
N GLY A 240 7.64 3.69 16.36
CA GLY A 240 7.42 2.28 16.06
C GLY A 240 7.39 1.99 14.55
N GLN A 241 8.13 2.78 13.76
CA GLN A 241 8.24 2.58 12.31
C GLN A 241 8.91 1.25 11.99
N GLU A 242 8.47 0.63 10.90
CA GLU A 242 9.14 -0.56 10.39
C GLU A 242 10.51 -0.21 9.83
N PHE A 243 11.45 -1.12 10.03
CA PHE A 243 12.78 -1.02 9.46
C PHE A 243 13.23 -2.41 9.02
N ALA A 244 14.25 -2.45 8.18
CA ALA A 244 14.80 -3.70 7.70
C ALA A 244 16.27 -3.84 8.06
N THR A 245 16.73 -5.08 8.22
CA THR A 245 18.14 -5.40 8.38
C THR A 245 18.56 -6.42 7.34
N THR A 246 19.75 -6.25 6.79
CA THR A 246 20.37 -7.24 5.88
C THR A 246 21.53 -7.92 6.58
N GLU A 247 21.50 -9.23 6.59
CA GLU A 247 22.60 -10.11 6.94
C GLU A 247 23.25 -10.61 5.64
N GLY A 248 24.55 -10.40 5.49
CA GLY A 248 25.29 -10.77 4.29
C GLY A 248 25.20 -9.72 3.18
N GLU A 249 25.56 -10.12 1.97
CA GLU A 249 25.54 -9.25 0.79
C GLU A 249 24.21 -9.37 0.03
N PHE A 250 23.12 -8.90 0.65
CA PHE A 250 21.82 -8.83 -0.01
C PHE A 250 21.80 -7.64 -0.98
N ASN A 251 22.18 -7.88 -2.25
CA ASN A 251 22.23 -6.83 -3.26
C ASN A 251 20.89 -6.71 -4.01
N PHE A 252 20.11 -5.67 -3.68
CA PHE A 252 18.82 -5.39 -4.33
C PHE A 252 18.94 -5.01 -5.81
N ASN A 253 20.15 -4.68 -6.30
CA ASN A 253 20.36 -4.17 -7.66
C ASN A 253 20.46 -5.25 -8.76
N GLY A 254 20.05 -6.50 -8.47
CA GLY A 254 19.70 -7.46 -9.52
C GLY A 254 20.86 -8.11 -10.28
N GLN A 255 22.12 -7.93 -9.87
CA GLN A 255 23.20 -8.84 -10.26
C GLN A 255 23.22 -10.02 -9.30
N LEU A 256 22.23 -10.92 -9.44
CA LEU A 256 22.40 -12.28 -8.95
C LEU A 256 23.42 -12.93 -9.90
N ASP A 257 24.67 -12.99 -9.46
CA ASP A 257 25.67 -13.82 -10.13
C ASP A 257 25.13 -15.26 -10.23
N ALA A 258 25.58 -16.01 -11.24
CA ALA A 258 25.12 -17.39 -11.47
C ALA A 258 25.34 -18.33 -10.27
N GLU A 259 26.09 -17.88 -9.26
CA GLU A 259 26.42 -18.61 -8.03
C GLU A 259 25.35 -18.51 -6.92
N GLY A 260 24.30 -17.68 -7.10
CA GLY A 260 23.26 -17.47 -6.09
C GLY A 260 23.72 -16.64 -4.88
N LEU A 261 22.80 -16.32 -3.96
CA LEU A 261 23.16 -15.62 -2.72
C LEU A 261 23.87 -16.59 -1.74
N PRO A 262 24.90 -16.15 -1.01
CA PRO A 262 25.57 -16.99 -0.02
C PRO A 262 24.63 -17.53 1.05
N ILE A 263 24.89 -18.76 1.54
CA ILE A 263 24.17 -19.33 2.67
C ILE A 263 24.38 -18.42 3.88
N GLY A 264 23.28 -18.11 4.57
CA GLY A 264 23.26 -17.16 5.69
C GLY A 264 22.84 -15.74 5.30
N THR A 265 22.71 -15.42 4.01
CA THR A 265 22.19 -14.11 3.58
C THR A 265 20.68 -14.03 3.85
N GLN A 266 20.26 -12.99 4.57
CA GLN A 266 18.86 -12.80 4.97
C GLN A 266 18.49 -11.31 4.98
N LEU A 267 17.28 -10.98 4.55
CA LEU A 267 16.66 -9.67 4.79
C LEU A 267 15.54 -9.87 5.82
N ASN A 268 15.58 -9.13 6.92
CA ASN A 268 14.56 -9.18 7.95
C ASN A 268 13.82 -7.83 7.98
N ILE A 269 12.49 -7.86 7.95
CA ILE A 269 11.64 -6.69 8.22
C ILE A 269 11.17 -6.77 9.66
N TRP A 270 11.52 -5.76 10.44
CA TRP A 270 11.23 -5.62 11.86
C TRP A 270 10.09 -4.65 12.10
N THR A 271 9.20 -5.03 13.01
CA THR A 271 8.02 -4.23 13.39
C THR A 271 7.81 -4.30 14.90
N TRP A 272 7.27 -3.23 15.46
CA TRP A 272 6.91 -3.14 16.86
C TRP A 272 5.44 -3.49 17.02
N ALA A 273 5.08 -4.40 17.93
CA ALA A 273 3.68 -4.56 18.33
C ALA A 273 3.50 -4.64 19.83
N SER A 274 2.32 -4.22 20.27
CA SER A 274 1.93 -4.19 21.66
C SER A 274 2.09 -5.57 22.32
N SER A 275 2.66 -5.55 23.52
CA SER A 275 2.81 -6.72 24.40
C SER A 275 1.49 -7.40 24.73
N ASP A 276 0.35 -6.69 24.69
CA ASP A 276 -0.99 -7.28 24.87
C ASP A 276 -1.37 -8.20 23.71
N ALA A 277 -0.96 -7.87 22.48
CA ALA A 277 -1.15 -8.74 21.33
C ALA A 277 -0.26 -10.00 21.43
N ASP A 278 0.94 -9.89 22.02
CA ASP A 278 1.81 -11.04 22.29
C ASP A 278 1.24 -11.92 23.42
N ARG A 279 0.75 -11.32 24.52
CA ARG A 279 0.10 -12.03 25.64
C ARG A 279 -1.14 -12.82 25.19
N ARG A 280 -2.00 -12.25 24.35
CA ARG A 280 -3.19 -12.94 23.83
C ARG A 280 -2.83 -14.14 22.94
N MET A 281 -1.81 -14.02 22.09
CA MET A 281 -1.34 -15.12 21.25
C MET A 281 -0.64 -16.24 22.05
N ARG A 282 0.15 -15.87 23.06
CA ARG A 282 0.68 -16.85 24.02
C ARG A 282 -0.44 -17.51 24.80
N SER A 283 -1.49 -16.78 25.18
CA SER A 283 -2.69 -17.36 25.80
C SER A 283 -3.34 -18.40 24.90
N LEU A 284 -3.47 -18.15 23.58
CA LEU A 284 -4.03 -19.12 22.64
C LEU A 284 -3.16 -20.37 22.42
N ARG A 285 -1.82 -20.25 22.46
CA ARG A 285 -0.90 -21.41 22.41
C ARG A 285 -0.78 -22.14 23.75
N SER A 286 -0.85 -21.40 24.86
CA SER A 286 -0.74 -21.92 26.23
C SER A 286 -2.08 -22.43 26.76
N GLU A 287 -3.24 -22.10 26.18
CA GLU A 287 -4.53 -22.73 26.54
C GLU A 287 -4.61 -24.22 26.16
N ARG A 288 -3.65 -24.73 25.38
CA ARG A 288 -3.43 -26.17 25.19
C ARG A 288 -2.60 -26.82 26.33
N ILE A 289 -1.93 -26.04 27.17
CA ILE A 289 -1.04 -26.49 28.24
C ILE A 289 -1.20 -25.53 29.44
N SER A 290 -2.01 -25.92 30.43
CA SER A 290 -2.17 -25.31 31.76
C SER A 290 -3.32 -24.30 31.95
N ARG A 291 -4.46 -24.85 32.42
CA ARG A 291 -5.31 -24.17 33.40
C ARG A 291 -4.58 -24.21 34.75
N LEU A 292 -4.28 -23.06 35.38
CA LEU A 292 -4.35 -22.78 36.83
C LEU A 292 -3.62 -21.48 37.23
N SER A 293 -4.32 -20.67 38.02
CA SER A 293 -3.87 -19.62 38.97
C SER A 293 -3.67 -18.16 38.52
N THR A 294 -3.96 -17.26 39.46
CA THR A 294 -4.53 -15.91 39.33
C THR A 294 -3.71 -14.82 40.03
N GLY A 295 -3.64 -13.63 39.39
CA GLY A 295 -3.94 -12.31 39.99
C GLY A 295 -2.85 -11.52 40.75
N SER A 296 -2.63 -10.25 40.36
CA SER A 296 -2.64 -9.03 41.22
C SER A 296 -1.98 -7.81 40.52
N SER A 297 -2.41 -6.60 40.90
CA SER A 297 -2.25 -5.28 40.27
C SER A 297 -1.54 -4.25 41.15
N LEU A 298 -0.81 -3.27 40.59
CA LEU A 298 -0.27 -2.07 41.28
C LEU A 298 -0.17 -0.82 40.34
N PRO A 299 0.06 0.42 40.85
CA PRO A 299 -0.70 1.66 40.56
C PRO A 299 0.02 2.66 39.61
N PRO A 300 -0.60 3.81 39.23
CA PRO A 300 -0.17 4.60 38.07
C PRO A 300 0.91 5.64 38.41
N ALA A 301 1.93 5.72 37.55
CA ALA A 301 2.96 6.75 37.59
C ALA A 301 2.60 7.96 36.71
N THR A 302 3.09 9.11 37.18
CA THR A 302 2.92 10.48 36.68
C THR A 302 3.24 10.66 35.19
N VAL A 303 2.27 11.24 34.47
CA VAL A 303 2.25 11.46 33.01
C VAL A 303 3.19 12.61 32.61
N ALA A 304 4.32 12.26 31.98
CA ALA A 304 5.06 13.19 31.13
C ALA A 304 4.29 13.43 29.82
N LYS A 305 4.37 14.64 29.26
CA LYS A 305 3.62 15.04 28.05
C LYS A 305 4.15 14.28 26.82
N VAL A 306 3.54 13.14 26.55
CA VAL A 306 3.62 12.32 25.33
C VAL A 306 3.08 13.11 24.13
N GLN A 307 3.83 13.20 23.03
CA GLN A 307 3.28 13.59 21.73
C GLN A 307 2.31 12.49 21.28
N THR A 308 1.02 12.74 21.45
CA THR A 308 -0.06 11.81 21.13
C THR A 308 -0.13 11.58 19.62
N ILE A 309 -0.05 10.32 19.17
CA ILE A 309 -0.47 9.96 17.82
C ILE A 309 -1.87 10.54 17.62
N LYS A 310 -2.08 11.24 16.51
CA LYS A 310 -3.36 11.84 16.14
C LYS A 310 -4.36 10.79 15.62
N ARG A 311 -4.46 9.64 16.30
CA ARG A 311 -5.39 8.52 16.03
C ARG A 311 -6.58 8.56 16.97
N VAL A 312 -7.71 8.05 16.49
CA VAL A 312 -8.91 7.87 17.31
C VAL A 312 -8.79 6.56 18.11
N PRO A 313 -9.06 6.57 19.43
CA PRO A 313 -9.10 5.36 20.23
C PRO A 313 -10.24 4.43 19.75
N LEU A 314 -10.00 3.12 19.78
CA LEU A 314 -11.03 2.16 19.46
C LEU A 314 -12.20 2.27 20.47
N PRO A 315 -13.44 2.35 20.01
CA PRO A 315 -14.61 2.36 20.89
C PRO A 315 -14.69 1.08 21.73
N ALA A 316 -15.03 1.21 23.01
CA ALA A 316 -15.22 0.04 23.88
C ALA A 316 -16.31 -0.92 23.37
N SER A 317 -17.35 -0.38 22.72
CA SER A 317 -18.40 -1.15 22.03
C SER A 317 -17.83 -2.07 20.96
N ALA A 318 -16.81 -1.62 20.24
CA ALA A 318 -16.19 -2.36 19.16
C ALA A 318 -15.43 -3.59 19.70
N ALA A 319 -14.81 -3.48 20.88
CA ALA A 319 -14.18 -4.61 21.56
C ALA A 319 -15.18 -5.72 21.93
N THR A 320 -16.35 -5.34 22.44
CA THR A 320 -17.43 -6.29 22.74
C THR A 320 -18.00 -6.91 21.47
N ALA A 321 -18.17 -6.13 20.39
CA ALA A 321 -18.63 -6.61 19.10
C ALA A 321 -17.66 -7.66 18.51
N MET A 322 -16.35 -7.42 18.59
CA MET A 322 -15.33 -8.36 18.12
C MET A 322 -15.44 -9.74 18.79
N ALA A 323 -15.55 -9.79 20.12
CA ALA A 323 -15.67 -11.07 20.85
C ALA A 323 -16.90 -11.87 20.40
N SER A 324 -18.01 -11.17 20.17
CA SER A 324 -19.26 -11.76 19.65
C SER A 324 -19.13 -12.23 18.20
N ILE A 325 -18.44 -11.47 17.34
CA ILE A 325 -18.20 -11.86 15.94
C ILE A 325 -17.31 -13.11 15.89
N GLN A 326 -16.21 -13.16 16.65
CA GLN A 326 -15.31 -14.32 16.64
C GLN A 326 -16.01 -15.61 17.05
N THR A 327 -16.82 -15.55 18.11
CA THR A 327 -17.62 -16.70 18.58
C THR A 327 -18.60 -17.21 17.52
N ARG A 328 -19.06 -16.33 16.62
CA ARG A 328 -19.95 -16.69 15.50
C ARG A 328 -19.17 -17.25 14.31
N LEU A 329 -17.98 -16.71 14.02
CA LEU A 329 -17.09 -17.21 12.97
C LEU A 329 -16.69 -18.67 13.22
N ASP A 330 -16.41 -19.04 14.47
CA ASP A 330 -16.03 -20.41 14.85
C ASP A 330 -17.15 -21.45 14.65
N LYS A 331 -18.39 -21.01 14.40
CA LYS A 331 -19.58 -21.86 14.25
C LYS A 331 -20.14 -21.90 12.82
N LEU A 332 -19.41 -21.37 11.84
CA LEU A 332 -19.90 -21.25 10.46
C LEU A 332 -19.90 -22.59 9.71
N ASP A 333 -21.03 -22.89 9.08
CA ASP A 333 -21.10 -23.85 7.97
C ASP A 333 -20.83 -23.08 6.65
N PRO A 334 -19.77 -23.40 5.88
CA PRO A 334 -19.37 -22.63 4.70
C PRO A 334 -20.33 -22.74 3.51
N LYS A 335 -21.31 -23.64 3.54
CA LYS A 335 -22.10 -23.99 2.35
C LYS A 335 -23.20 -22.95 2.07
N ASP A 336 -23.29 -22.53 0.80
CA ASP A 336 -24.35 -21.71 0.20
C ASP A 336 -24.41 -20.21 0.58
N GLN A 337 -23.31 -19.60 1.01
CA GLN A 337 -23.26 -18.17 1.34
C GLN A 337 -22.23 -17.42 0.48
N PRO A 338 -22.53 -16.21 -0.03
CA PRO A 338 -21.58 -15.43 -0.81
C PRO A 338 -20.36 -15.09 0.03
N SER A 339 -20.52 -14.67 1.28
CA SER A 339 -19.40 -14.39 2.20
C SER A 339 -19.74 -14.88 3.61
N PRO A 340 -19.30 -16.11 3.99
CA PRO A 340 -19.63 -16.69 5.29
C PRO A 340 -19.18 -15.81 6.46
N ALA A 341 -17.98 -15.24 6.37
CA ALA A 341 -17.42 -14.41 7.43
C ALA A 341 -18.21 -13.10 7.62
N LEU A 342 -18.54 -12.41 6.53
CA LEU A 342 -19.38 -11.20 6.57
C LEU A 342 -20.75 -11.52 7.16
N GLN A 343 -21.39 -12.60 6.70
CA GLN A 343 -22.71 -12.98 7.17
C GLN A 343 -22.71 -13.34 8.66
N ALA A 344 -21.72 -14.07 9.15
CA ALA A 344 -21.58 -14.32 10.59
C ALA A 344 -21.39 -13.02 11.38
N ALA A 345 -20.53 -12.13 10.88
CA ALA A 345 -20.24 -10.87 11.55
C ALA A 345 -21.48 -9.98 11.65
N MET A 346 -22.26 -9.88 10.57
CA MET A 346 -23.41 -8.99 10.45
C MET A 346 -24.74 -9.61 10.91
N ARG A 347 -24.80 -10.92 11.20
CA ARG A 347 -26.05 -11.59 11.61
C ARG A 347 -26.70 -10.92 12.82
N GLY A 348 -27.91 -10.39 12.63
CA GLY A 348 -28.70 -9.74 13.68
C GLY A 348 -28.21 -8.36 14.09
N LEU A 349 -27.22 -7.81 13.38
CA LEU A 349 -26.82 -6.41 13.53
C LEU A 349 -27.66 -5.55 12.60
N HIS A 350 -28.00 -4.36 13.07
CA HIS A 350 -28.79 -3.37 12.32
C HIS A 350 -28.17 -2.00 12.51
N THR A 351 -28.27 -1.16 11.48
CA THR A 351 -27.91 0.25 11.57
C THR A 351 -28.89 0.97 12.50
N ASP A 352 -28.38 1.73 13.46
CA ASP A 352 -29.21 2.57 14.31
C ASP A 352 -29.63 3.84 13.53
N TRP A 353 -30.71 3.70 12.75
CA TRP A 353 -31.22 4.79 11.92
C TRP A 353 -31.68 6.01 12.73
N ALA A 354 -32.03 5.86 14.01
CA ALA A 354 -32.39 7.01 14.84
C ALA A 354 -31.16 7.86 15.14
N VAL A 355 -30.04 7.23 15.50
CA VAL A 355 -28.75 7.91 15.69
C VAL A 355 -28.23 8.49 14.37
N VAL A 356 -28.32 7.75 13.25
CA VAL A 356 -27.89 8.26 11.94
C VAL A 356 -28.69 9.49 11.50
N LYS A 357 -30.01 9.51 11.73
CA LYS A 357 -30.86 10.70 11.47
C LYS A 357 -30.50 11.85 12.40
N LYS A 358 -30.19 11.57 13.68
CA LYS A 358 -29.69 12.57 14.63
C LYS A 358 -28.39 13.20 14.13
N ILE A 359 -27.41 12.39 13.70
CA ILE A 359 -26.17 12.88 13.08
C ILE A 359 -26.51 13.88 11.98
N ALA A 360 -27.37 13.49 11.02
CA ALA A 360 -27.68 14.33 9.88
C ALA A 360 -28.40 15.64 10.26
N SER A 361 -29.29 15.61 11.25
CA SER A 361 -30.00 16.80 11.73
C SER A 361 -29.13 17.74 12.57
N SER A 362 -28.11 17.21 13.26
CA SER A 362 -27.28 17.96 14.20
C SER A 362 -25.91 18.32 13.65
N ILE A 363 -25.49 17.81 12.48
CA ILE A 363 -24.11 17.97 11.99
C ILE A 363 -23.68 19.44 11.86
N ALA A 364 -24.59 20.35 11.55
CA ALA A 364 -24.32 21.79 11.43
C ALA A 364 -24.53 22.58 12.74
N ASP A 365 -25.02 21.94 13.81
CA ASP A 365 -25.23 22.57 15.11
C ASP A 365 -23.87 22.81 15.81
N PRO A 366 -23.51 24.04 16.19
CA PRO A 366 -22.27 24.32 16.93
C PRO A 366 -22.11 23.49 18.21
N GLY A 367 -23.19 23.08 18.86
CA GLY A 367 -23.16 22.22 20.06
C GLY A 367 -22.85 20.75 19.78
N TYR A 368 -22.94 20.30 18.52
CA TYR A 368 -22.67 18.92 18.13
C TYR A 368 -21.19 18.72 17.77
N THR A 369 -20.40 18.28 18.75
CA THR A 369 -18.94 18.19 18.66
C THR A 369 -18.45 16.97 17.85
N LEU A 370 -17.19 17.02 17.38
CA LEU A 370 -16.55 15.89 16.69
C LEU A 370 -16.51 14.61 17.55
N LYS A 371 -16.32 14.75 18.88
CA LYS A 371 -16.33 13.63 19.82
C LYS A 371 -17.71 12.95 19.89
N MET A 372 -18.78 13.75 19.90
CA MET A 372 -20.16 13.23 19.82
C MET A 372 -20.39 12.54 18.48
N PHE A 373 -19.97 13.16 17.38
CA PHE A 373 -20.05 12.57 16.05
C PHE A 373 -19.35 11.20 15.98
N ASN A 374 -18.09 11.10 16.43
CA ASN A 374 -17.35 9.84 16.45
C ASN A 374 -18.01 8.76 17.32
N THR A 375 -18.65 9.16 18.42
CA THR A 375 -19.42 8.23 19.26
C THR A 375 -20.65 7.73 18.51
N ASP A 376 -21.39 8.64 17.87
CA ASP A 376 -22.60 8.33 17.11
C ASP A 376 -22.30 7.50 15.84
N LEU A 377 -21.06 7.51 15.30
CA LEU A 377 -20.64 6.61 14.21
C LEU A 377 -20.77 5.12 14.57
N GLN A 378 -20.85 4.76 15.86
CA GLN A 378 -21.12 3.38 16.28
C GLN A 378 -22.51 2.88 15.89
N ALA A 379 -23.37 3.75 15.34
CA ALA A 379 -24.61 3.38 14.69
C ALA A 379 -24.42 2.51 13.44
N PHE A 380 -23.23 2.52 12.83
CA PHE A 380 -22.90 1.72 11.65
C PHE A 380 -22.19 0.41 12.08
N PRO A 381 -22.88 -0.75 12.05
CA PRO A 381 -22.27 -2.02 12.48
C PRO A 381 -21.07 -2.43 11.62
N GLU A 382 -21.00 -1.99 10.36
CA GLU A 382 -19.94 -2.31 9.41
C GLU A 382 -18.58 -1.76 9.85
N LEU A 383 -18.51 -0.72 10.67
CA LEU A 383 -17.25 -0.21 11.20
C LEU A 383 -16.51 -1.22 12.10
N ASN A 384 -17.23 -2.20 12.65
CA ASN A 384 -16.60 -3.28 13.43
C ASN A 384 -15.88 -4.31 12.55
N LEU A 385 -16.16 -4.34 11.24
CA LEU A 385 -15.54 -5.28 10.30
C LEU A 385 -14.05 -5.01 10.11
N TYR A 386 -13.63 -3.74 10.19
CA TYR A 386 -12.22 -3.34 10.18
C TYR A 386 -11.46 -3.77 11.44
N LEU A 387 -12.07 -4.51 12.37
CA LEU A 387 -11.39 -5.00 13.56
C LEU A 387 -11.27 -6.52 13.56
N LEU A 388 -11.79 -7.20 12.53
CA LEU A 388 -11.64 -8.64 12.38
C LEU A 388 -10.22 -8.96 11.96
N GLN A 389 -9.44 -9.50 12.90
CA GLN A 389 -8.13 -10.08 12.62
C GLN A 389 -8.33 -11.51 12.14
N ASP A 390 -7.66 -11.87 11.05
CA ASP A 390 -7.57 -13.27 10.66
C ASP A 390 -6.63 -13.99 11.63
N ALA A 391 -7.18 -14.91 12.42
CA ALA A 391 -6.41 -15.66 13.42
C ALA A 391 -5.59 -16.81 12.81
N GLY A 392 -5.72 -17.10 11.50
CA GLY A 392 -5.19 -18.33 10.90
C GLY A 392 -4.56 -18.22 9.52
N VAL A 393 -4.73 -17.11 8.80
CA VAL A 393 -4.16 -16.91 7.45
C VAL A 393 -3.50 -15.53 7.38
N ASP A 394 -2.38 -15.42 6.63
CA ASP A 394 -1.63 -14.19 6.35
C ASP A 394 -2.52 -13.12 5.69
N ALA A 395 -3.40 -12.48 6.46
CA ALA A 395 -4.36 -11.51 5.98
C ALA A 395 -3.73 -10.11 5.89
N GLY A 396 -2.90 -9.93 4.87
CA GLY A 396 -2.65 -8.59 4.33
C GLY A 396 -3.94 -8.01 3.76
N THR A 397 -4.20 -6.72 3.99
CA THR A 397 -5.21 -5.99 3.22
C THR A 397 -4.74 -5.86 1.76
N THR A 398 -5.66 -5.71 0.79
CA THR A 398 -5.28 -5.51 -0.62
C THR A 398 -4.47 -4.24 -0.87
N SER A 399 -4.60 -3.27 0.02
CA SER A 399 -3.91 -1.99 -0.01
C SER A 399 -2.48 -2.05 0.53
N GLY A 400 -2.10 -3.13 1.23
CA GLY A 400 -0.81 -3.27 1.92
C GLY A 400 -0.74 -2.56 3.28
N ASN A 401 -1.84 -1.99 3.76
CA ASN A 401 -1.92 -1.33 5.07
C ASN A 401 -2.31 -2.31 6.19
N THR A 402 -2.06 -1.93 7.44
CA THR A 402 -2.62 -2.68 8.55
C THR A 402 -4.13 -2.48 8.63
N ILE A 403 -4.82 -3.48 9.17
CA ILE A 403 -6.27 -3.43 9.43
C ILE A 403 -6.65 -2.20 10.27
N GLY A 404 -5.83 -1.86 11.27
CA GLY A 404 -6.02 -0.67 12.09
C GLY A 404 -5.87 0.63 11.32
N ASP A 405 -5.01 0.68 10.29
CA ASP A 405 -4.85 1.87 9.46
C ASP A 405 -6.05 2.08 8.55
N GLU A 406 -6.64 1.02 7.97
CA GLU A 406 -7.87 1.14 7.18
C GLU A 406 -9.02 1.67 8.04
N TYR A 407 -9.19 1.18 9.28
CA TYR A 407 -10.16 1.74 10.22
C TYR A 407 -9.94 3.25 10.45
N GLN A 408 -8.70 3.68 10.73
CA GLN A 408 -8.38 5.09 10.96
C GLN A 408 -8.65 5.95 9.72
N ARG A 409 -8.39 5.42 8.52
CA ARG A 409 -8.67 6.10 7.26
C ARG A 409 -10.16 6.27 6.99
N THR A 410 -10.95 5.22 7.22
CA THR A 410 -12.42 5.31 7.13
C THR A 410 -12.96 6.34 8.13
N VAL A 411 -12.47 6.36 9.37
CA VAL A 411 -12.82 7.40 10.36
C VAL A 411 -12.39 8.79 9.89
N GLY A 412 -11.22 8.92 9.26
CA GLY A 412 -10.76 10.15 8.62
C GLY A 412 -11.71 10.65 7.53
N ALA A 413 -12.26 9.75 6.71
CA ALA A 413 -13.25 10.09 5.70
C ALA A 413 -14.57 10.61 6.32
N PHE A 414 -15.04 9.98 7.41
CA PHE A 414 -16.16 10.50 8.19
C PHE A 414 -15.89 11.88 8.78
N PHE A 415 -14.68 12.13 9.28
CA PHE A 415 -14.31 13.44 9.83
C PHE A 415 -14.22 14.50 8.74
N ALA A 416 -13.75 14.15 7.54
CA ALA A 416 -13.80 15.02 6.37
C ALA A 416 -15.26 15.42 6.04
N ILE A 417 -16.21 14.48 6.07
CA ILE A 417 -17.65 14.80 5.92
C ILE A 417 -18.10 15.78 7.02
N TYR A 418 -17.81 15.49 8.28
CA TYR A 418 -18.18 16.35 9.41
C TYR A 418 -17.67 17.78 9.24
N TRP A 419 -16.39 17.96 8.89
CA TRP A 419 -15.80 19.28 8.73
C TRP A 419 -16.32 20.01 7.48
N LEU A 420 -16.48 19.32 6.34
CA LEU A 420 -16.99 19.95 5.12
C LEU A 420 -18.47 20.35 5.21
N MET A 421 -19.27 19.66 6.04
CA MET A 421 -20.64 20.07 6.35
C MET A 421 -20.70 21.30 7.29
N ARG A 422 -19.56 21.73 7.86
CA ARG A 422 -19.45 22.77 8.90
C ARG A 422 -18.48 23.90 8.54
N LEU A 423 -18.28 24.17 7.24
CA LEU A 423 -17.31 25.18 6.78
C LEU A 423 -17.56 26.59 7.32
N GLU A 424 -18.80 26.93 7.67
CA GLU A 424 -19.20 28.24 8.24
C GLU A 424 -19.16 28.28 9.78
N VAL A 425 -18.78 27.18 10.42
CA VAL A 425 -18.70 27.07 11.89
C VAL A 425 -17.22 26.90 12.28
N ASP A 426 -16.76 25.66 12.32
CA ASP A 426 -15.42 25.26 12.79
C ASP A 426 -14.74 24.27 11.83
N GLY A 427 -15.43 23.87 10.77
CA GLY A 427 -15.01 22.83 9.84
C GLY A 427 -13.68 23.14 9.15
N ARG A 428 -13.47 24.39 8.70
CA ARG A 428 -12.21 24.80 8.05
C ARG A 428 -11.01 24.57 8.96
N LYS A 429 -11.15 24.86 10.25
CA LYS A 429 -10.08 24.70 11.25
C LYS A 429 -9.81 23.22 11.50
N GLY A 430 -10.86 22.42 11.76
CA GLY A 430 -10.72 20.99 11.99
C GLY A 430 -10.13 20.25 10.78
N PHE A 431 -10.60 20.57 9.58
CA PHE A 431 -10.09 20.01 8.32
C PHE A 431 -8.61 20.35 8.13
N THR A 432 -8.20 21.58 8.44
CA THR A 432 -6.85 22.07 8.11
C THR A 432 -5.82 21.77 9.19
N TYR A 433 -6.17 21.92 10.48
CA TYR A 433 -5.23 21.81 11.59
C TYR A 433 -5.47 20.57 12.46
N GLY A 434 -6.60 19.89 12.30
CA GLY A 434 -7.02 18.82 13.18
C GLY A 434 -7.63 19.33 14.49
N VAL A 435 -7.60 18.48 15.50
CA VAL A 435 -8.19 18.74 16.82
C VAL A 435 -7.22 18.40 17.95
N GLY A 436 -7.44 19.00 19.12
CA GLY A 436 -6.70 18.65 20.33
C GLY A 436 -6.97 17.19 20.75
N ALA A 437 -5.91 16.44 21.10
CA ALA A 437 -6.03 15.01 21.39
C ALA A 437 -6.94 14.67 22.59
N ARG A 438 -7.07 15.60 23.55
CA ARG A 438 -7.85 15.39 24.79
C ARG A 438 -9.29 15.88 24.70
N ASP A 439 -9.48 17.06 24.12
CA ASP A 439 -10.76 17.78 24.10
C ASP A 439 -11.48 17.69 22.76
N TRP A 440 -10.77 17.30 21.70
CA TRP A 440 -11.28 17.17 20.33
C TRP A 440 -11.82 18.48 19.77
N VAL A 441 -11.29 19.60 20.27
CA VAL A 441 -11.63 20.94 19.81
C VAL A 441 -10.73 21.30 18.62
N PRO A 442 -11.28 21.87 17.52
CA PRO A 442 -10.49 22.32 16.38
C PRO A 442 -9.37 23.29 16.78
N LEU A 443 -8.16 23.02 16.29
CA LEU A 443 -7.00 23.86 16.57
C LEU A 443 -7.08 25.18 15.79
N GLY A 444 -6.71 26.29 16.44
CA GLY A 444 -6.73 27.64 15.86
C GLY A 444 -5.48 28.04 15.06
N GLY A 445 -4.59 27.09 14.81
CA GLY A 445 -3.25 27.26 14.25
C GLY A 445 -2.31 26.19 14.83
N MET A 446 -1.13 26.01 14.24
CA MET A 446 -0.11 25.14 14.84
C MET A 446 0.37 25.72 16.17
N PRO A 447 0.56 24.91 17.23
CA PRO A 447 1.17 25.37 18.47
C PRO A 447 2.55 25.99 18.17
N LYS A 448 2.85 27.17 18.73
CA LYS A 448 4.13 27.86 18.49
C LYS A 448 5.33 27.21 19.18
N ASP A 449 5.09 26.19 20.01
CA ASP A 449 6.08 25.66 20.96
C ASP A 449 6.77 24.36 20.50
N GLU A 450 6.55 23.92 19.24
CA GLU A 450 7.13 22.66 18.70
C GLU A 450 8.23 22.96 17.65
N GLU A 451 9.49 23.03 18.11
CA GLU A 451 10.67 23.55 17.36
C GLU A 451 11.35 22.57 16.36
N SER A 452 10.73 21.47 15.93
CA SER A 452 11.41 20.52 15.03
C SER A 452 10.55 20.04 13.86
N GLY A 453 10.74 20.65 12.68
CA GLY A 453 10.15 20.20 11.41
C GLY A 453 8.70 20.65 11.16
N GLU A 454 8.04 21.28 12.12
CA GLU A 454 6.64 21.71 12.02
C GLU A 454 6.44 23.08 11.36
N GLU A 455 7.50 23.85 11.13
CA GLU A 455 7.39 25.18 10.53
C GLU A 455 6.91 25.10 9.06
N GLU A 456 7.44 24.17 8.27
CA GLU A 456 7.00 23.95 6.88
C GLU A 456 5.54 23.46 6.82
N ASP A 457 5.16 22.55 7.72
CA ASP A 457 3.79 22.03 7.82
C ASP A 457 2.81 23.13 8.25
N GLY A 458 3.21 23.98 9.20
CA GLY A 458 2.44 25.15 9.61
C GLY A 458 2.17 26.11 8.46
N VAL A 459 3.20 26.43 7.67
CA VAL A 459 3.06 27.29 6.48
C VAL A 459 2.16 26.65 5.43
N ALA A 460 2.26 25.33 5.20
CA ALA A 460 1.39 24.62 4.27
C ALA A 460 -0.07 24.63 4.72
N ARG A 461 -0.33 24.40 6.02
CA ARG A 461 -1.66 24.46 6.63
C ARG A 461 -2.25 25.86 6.55
N ASP A 462 -1.49 26.90 6.89
CA ASP A 462 -1.95 28.29 6.81
C ASP A 462 -2.28 28.70 5.37
N ARG A 463 -1.45 28.28 4.41
CA ARG A 463 -1.72 28.51 2.98
C ARG A 463 -3.01 27.83 2.54
N PHE A 464 -3.23 26.58 2.93
CA PHE A 464 -4.46 25.85 2.62
C PHE A 464 -5.68 26.49 3.28
N TYR A 465 -5.57 26.91 4.55
CA TYR A 465 -6.64 27.55 5.30
C TYR A 465 -7.09 28.87 4.65
N ALA A 466 -6.12 29.68 4.21
CA ALA A 466 -6.37 30.98 3.59
C ALA A 466 -6.86 30.88 2.12
N ASP A 467 -6.85 29.68 1.54
CA ASP A 467 -7.20 29.45 0.14
C ASP A 467 -8.70 29.62 -0.14
N ASP A 468 -9.06 29.92 -1.39
CA ASP A 468 -10.45 30.06 -1.84
C ASP A 468 -11.14 28.72 -2.16
N ILE A 469 -10.40 27.60 -2.03
CA ILE A 469 -10.88 26.23 -2.24
C ILE A 469 -12.16 25.88 -1.48
N TRP A 470 -12.39 26.50 -0.31
CA TRP A 470 -13.58 26.27 0.51
C TRP A 470 -14.88 26.57 -0.24
N THR A 471 -14.87 27.56 -1.15
CA THR A 471 -16.00 27.89 -2.00
C THR A 471 -16.30 26.75 -2.97
N GLN A 472 -15.27 26.13 -3.55
CA GLN A 472 -15.41 25.00 -4.48
C GLN A 472 -15.95 23.76 -3.76
N PHE A 473 -15.47 23.45 -2.55
CA PHE A 473 -16.05 22.40 -1.72
C PHE A 473 -17.54 22.65 -1.43
N THR A 474 -17.88 23.89 -1.08
CA THR A 474 -19.27 24.27 -0.80
C THR A 474 -20.16 24.09 -2.03
N GLN A 475 -19.72 24.55 -3.21
CA GLN A 475 -20.45 24.37 -4.46
C GLN A 475 -20.62 22.90 -4.83
N LEU A 476 -19.58 22.07 -4.63
CA LEU A 476 -19.68 20.63 -4.86
C LEU A 476 -20.73 19.98 -3.96
N PHE A 477 -20.79 20.36 -2.68
CA PHE A 477 -21.78 19.83 -1.73
C PHE A 477 -23.21 20.29 -2.05
N ILE A 478 -23.40 21.52 -2.54
CA ILE A 478 -24.70 21.98 -3.07
C ILE A 478 -25.06 21.17 -4.32
N ALA A 479 -24.11 20.98 -5.23
CA ALA A 479 -24.30 20.27 -6.49
C ALA A 479 -24.63 18.78 -6.28
N ALA A 480 -24.14 18.18 -5.21
CA ALA A 480 -24.45 16.81 -4.75
C ALA A 480 -25.78 16.71 -3.98
N GLY A 481 -26.43 17.85 -3.71
CA GLY A 481 -27.68 17.94 -2.96
C GLY A 481 -27.52 17.73 -1.46
N LEU A 482 -26.31 17.82 -0.89
CA LEU A 482 -26.03 17.70 0.55
C LEU A 482 -26.34 19.00 1.31
N LEU A 483 -26.12 20.13 0.65
CA LEU A 483 -26.42 21.47 1.16
C LEU A 483 -27.43 22.16 0.25
N LYS A 484 -28.26 23.03 0.84
CA LYS A 484 -29.16 23.95 0.12
C LYS A 484 -28.94 25.35 0.62
N GLU A 485 -28.88 26.30 -0.28
CA GLU A 485 -28.81 27.72 0.05
C GLU A 485 -30.22 28.27 0.27
N GLU A 486 -30.53 28.72 1.48
CA GLU A 486 -31.79 29.38 1.81
C GLU A 486 -31.58 30.85 2.15
N ARG A 487 -32.51 31.71 1.72
CA ARG A 487 -32.50 33.13 2.08
C ARG A 487 -33.21 33.34 3.41
N ARG A 488 -32.51 33.94 4.37
CA ARG A 488 -33.13 34.45 5.61
C ARG A 488 -34.02 35.65 5.30
N TRP A 489 -35.09 35.80 6.10
CA TRP A 489 -36.03 36.92 6.01
C TRP A 489 -35.31 38.28 6.01
N PHE A 490 -34.29 38.47 6.85
CA PHE A 490 -33.55 39.74 7.00
C PHE A 490 -32.43 39.99 5.98
N GLY A 491 -32.36 39.21 4.89
CA GLY A 491 -31.27 39.34 3.91
C GLY A 491 -29.99 38.67 4.40
N GLY A 492 -29.79 37.42 4.01
CA GLY A 492 -28.60 36.63 4.31
C GLY A 492 -28.77 35.22 3.78
N LYS A 493 -27.69 34.59 3.33
CA LYS A 493 -27.70 33.21 2.85
C LYS A 493 -27.36 32.29 4.04
N VAL A 494 -28.14 31.24 4.25
CA VAL A 494 -27.84 30.18 5.22
C VAL A 494 -27.77 28.86 4.48
N MET A 495 -26.78 28.03 4.83
CA MET A 495 -26.71 26.66 4.33
C MET A 495 -27.54 25.75 5.20
N VAL A 496 -28.44 25.00 4.58
CA VAL A 496 -29.30 24.00 5.21
C VAL A 496 -28.89 22.61 4.75
N VAL A 497 -28.73 21.69 5.70
CA VAL A 497 -28.33 20.31 5.44
C VAL A 497 -29.52 19.52 4.88
N ASN A 498 -29.31 18.86 3.74
CA ASN A 498 -30.24 17.85 3.25
C ASN A 498 -29.98 16.51 3.97
N GLN A 499 -30.75 16.28 5.03
CA GLN A 499 -30.55 15.14 5.92
C GLN A 499 -30.61 13.81 5.18
N LYS A 500 -31.59 13.61 4.29
CA LYS A 500 -31.74 12.36 3.52
C LYS A 500 -30.46 12.05 2.74
N ARG A 501 -29.94 13.04 2.00
CA ARG A 501 -28.75 12.86 1.18
C ARG A 501 -27.47 12.62 2.00
N LEU A 502 -27.34 13.30 3.14
CA LEU A 502 -26.22 13.10 4.04
C LEU A 502 -26.22 11.69 4.64
N VAL A 503 -27.40 11.16 5.00
CA VAL A 503 -27.54 9.78 5.47
C VAL A 503 -27.02 8.78 4.44
N SER A 504 -27.33 8.98 3.15
CA SER A 504 -26.82 8.14 2.05
C SER A 504 -25.30 8.18 1.96
N LEU A 505 -24.68 9.37 2.07
CA LEU A 505 -23.22 9.52 2.06
C LEU A 505 -22.55 8.85 3.28
N LEU A 506 -23.14 8.95 4.47
CA LEU A 506 -22.62 8.30 5.67
C LEU A 506 -22.68 6.77 5.56
N ALA A 507 -23.82 6.23 5.09
CA ALA A 507 -23.98 4.80 4.86
C ALA A 507 -22.98 4.28 3.81
N LEU A 508 -22.80 5.02 2.70
CA LEU A 508 -21.80 4.72 1.69
C LEU A 508 -20.39 4.67 2.30
N THR A 509 -20.01 5.68 3.08
CA THR A 509 -18.68 5.75 3.69
C THR A 509 -18.40 4.58 4.63
N ALA A 510 -19.43 4.11 5.37
CA ALA A 510 -19.32 2.95 6.25
C ALA A 510 -18.99 1.65 5.50
N VAL A 511 -19.54 1.48 4.29
CA VAL A 511 -19.45 0.21 3.53
C VAL A 511 -18.43 0.21 2.40
N HIS A 512 -17.93 1.36 1.95
CA HIS A 512 -17.13 1.39 0.71
C HIS A 512 -15.83 0.56 0.80
N ASP A 513 -15.17 0.59 1.95
CA ASP A 513 -13.82 0.04 2.12
C ASP A 513 -13.75 -1.30 2.84
N ILE A 514 -14.89 -1.86 3.29
CA ILE A 514 -14.88 -3.12 4.04
C ILE A 514 -14.37 -4.29 3.19
N MET A 515 -14.52 -4.23 1.86
CA MET A 515 -14.05 -5.28 0.94
C MET A 515 -12.52 -5.28 0.72
N LYS A 516 -11.77 -4.32 1.29
CA LYS A 516 -10.31 -4.41 1.38
C LYS A 516 -9.84 -5.49 2.36
N MET A 517 -10.75 -5.95 3.22
CA MET A 517 -10.53 -7.06 4.15
C MET A 517 -10.73 -8.39 3.42
N GLY A 518 -9.63 -9.10 3.13
CA GLY A 518 -9.66 -10.34 2.34
C GLY A 518 -10.60 -11.42 2.89
N LEU A 519 -10.73 -11.50 4.22
CA LEU A 519 -11.65 -12.40 4.90
C LEU A 519 -13.14 -12.21 4.51
N LEU A 520 -13.50 -11.02 4.04
CA LEU A 520 -14.89 -10.66 3.72
C LEU A 520 -15.26 -10.88 2.26
N TRP A 521 -14.32 -11.25 1.40
CA TRP A 521 -14.57 -11.38 -0.04
C TRP A 521 -15.69 -12.38 -0.35
N PRO A 522 -16.61 -11.99 -1.24
CA PRO A 522 -17.66 -12.89 -1.66
C PRO A 522 -17.17 -13.87 -2.73
N GLN A 523 -17.81 -15.04 -2.77
CA GLN A 523 -17.78 -15.97 -3.88
C GLN A 523 -19.04 -15.81 -4.73
N VAL A 524 -18.88 -15.83 -6.06
CA VAL A 524 -20.01 -15.77 -6.99
C VAL A 524 -20.87 -17.02 -6.83
N GLN A 525 -22.14 -16.83 -6.48
CA GLN A 525 -23.09 -17.92 -6.33
C GLN A 525 -23.59 -18.42 -7.69
N GLN A 526 -24.00 -19.68 -7.74
CA GLN A 526 -24.43 -20.35 -8.98
C GLN A 526 -25.54 -19.59 -9.73
N LYS A 527 -26.47 -18.96 -9.01
CA LYS A 527 -27.60 -18.20 -9.57
C LYS A 527 -27.21 -16.83 -10.15
N ASP A 528 -26.06 -16.29 -9.76
CA ASP A 528 -25.60 -14.95 -10.17
C ASP A 528 -24.47 -15.02 -11.21
N ALA A 529 -24.03 -16.23 -11.58
CA ALA A 529 -22.94 -16.44 -12.52
C ALA A 529 -23.41 -16.38 -14.00
N PRO A 530 -22.58 -15.82 -14.92
CA PRO A 530 -21.34 -15.11 -14.64
C PRO A 530 -21.58 -13.68 -14.15
N TYR A 531 -20.73 -13.18 -13.26
CA TYR A 531 -20.78 -11.80 -12.77
C TYR A 531 -19.51 -11.06 -13.18
N LEU A 532 -19.59 -10.00 -14.00
CA LEU A 532 -18.44 -9.20 -14.44
C LEU A 532 -17.21 -10.00 -14.96
N GLY A 533 -17.42 -11.21 -15.48
CA GLY A 533 -16.37 -12.11 -15.95
C GLY A 533 -15.94 -13.19 -14.96
N TYR A 534 -16.42 -13.15 -13.72
CA TYR A 534 -16.24 -14.20 -12.71
C TYR A 534 -17.28 -15.32 -12.89
N SER A 535 -16.83 -16.56 -12.74
CA SER A 535 -17.63 -17.78 -12.81
C SER A 535 -18.18 -18.17 -11.43
N ALA A 536 -19.17 -19.06 -11.38
CA ALA A 536 -19.68 -19.58 -10.11
C ALA A 536 -18.55 -20.24 -9.29
N GLY A 537 -18.45 -19.89 -8.01
CA GLY A 537 -17.41 -20.33 -7.08
C GLY A 537 -16.16 -19.45 -7.07
N ASP A 538 -15.98 -18.55 -8.04
CA ASP A 538 -14.83 -17.63 -8.04
C ASP A 538 -14.96 -16.63 -6.88
N THR A 539 -13.86 -16.43 -6.15
CA THR A 539 -13.75 -15.36 -5.16
C THR A 539 -13.47 -14.04 -5.84
N ILE A 540 -14.30 -13.03 -5.57
CA ILE A 540 -14.10 -11.68 -6.10
C ILE A 540 -13.11 -10.94 -5.19
N SER A 541 -11.83 -10.92 -5.58
CA SER A 541 -10.77 -10.23 -4.82
C SER A 541 -10.65 -8.73 -5.10
N ASP A 542 -11.30 -8.25 -6.16
CA ASP A 542 -11.40 -6.82 -6.45
C ASP A 542 -12.47 -6.20 -5.54
N HIS A 543 -12.05 -5.29 -4.66
CA HIS A 543 -12.92 -4.74 -3.62
C HIS A 543 -14.15 -3.99 -4.17
N ASP A 544 -14.03 -3.29 -5.29
CA ASP A 544 -15.14 -2.55 -5.89
C ASP A 544 -16.16 -3.52 -6.52
N HIS A 545 -15.67 -4.56 -7.20
CA HIS A 545 -16.53 -5.62 -7.75
C HIS A 545 -17.19 -6.45 -6.65
N ALA A 546 -16.45 -6.74 -5.58
CA ALA A 546 -16.96 -7.47 -4.41
C ALA A 546 -18.09 -6.70 -3.73
N LEU A 547 -17.90 -5.40 -3.51
CA LEU A 547 -18.93 -4.56 -2.90
C LEU A 547 -20.14 -4.39 -3.83
N SER A 548 -19.91 -4.17 -5.13
CA SER A 548 -20.97 -4.09 -6.14
C SER A 548 -21.81 -5.37 -6.16
N TYR A 549 -21.16 -6.55 -6.15
CA TYR A 549 -21.83 -7.84 -6.11
C TYR A 549 -22.73 -7.99 -4.87
N LEU A 550 -22.25 -7.58 -3.70
CA LEU A 550 -23.03 -7.62 -2.46
C LEU A 550 -24.19 -6.62 -2.48
N MET A 551 -23.98 -5.39 -2.97
CA MET A 551 -25.06 -4.40 -3.07
C MET A 551 -26.16 -4.83 -4.05
N GLU A 552 -25.80 -5.49 -5.15
CA GLU A 552 -26.73 -5.92 -6.19
C GLU A 552 -27.51 -7.19 -5.79
N HIS A 553 -26.83 -8.21 -5.25
CA HIS A 553 -27.42 -9.53 -5.04
C HIS A 553 -27.73 -9.88 -3.58
N TYR A 554 -27.05 -9.25 -2.62
CA TYR A 554 -27.13 -9.58 -1.18
C TYR A 554 -27.12 -8.32 -0.29
N PRO A 555 -27.96 -7.29 -0.57
CA PRO A 555 -27.90 -6.03 0.14
C PRO A 555 -28.14 -6.19 1.65
N GLU A 556 -28.87 -7.22 2.09
CA GLU A 556 -29.13 -7.53 3.49
C GLU A 556 -27.87 -7.82 4.33
N LEU A 557 -26.75 -8.17 3.69
CA LEU A 557 -25.45 -8.34 4.36
C LEU A 557 -24.77 -7.00 4.68
N LEU A 558 -25.29 -5.89 4.17
CA LEU A 558 -24.82 -4.53 4.37
C LEU A 558 -25.94 -3.70 5.03
N PRO A 559 -26.17 -3.82 6.35
CA PRO A 559 -27.31 -3.20 7.02
C PRO A 559 -27.54 -1.73 6.68
N SER A 560 -26.46 -0.96 6.58
CA SER A 560 -26.47 0.47 6.32
C SER A 560 -26.84 0.80 4.87
N PHE A 561 -26.49 -0.06 3.91
CA PHE A 561 -26.97 0.07 2.53
C PHE A 561 -28.41 -0.45 2.40
N SER A 562 -28.72 -1.60 3.01
CA SER A 562 -30.03 -2.24 2.95
C SER A 562 -31.16 -1.36 3.49
N GLY A 563 -30.90 -0.55 4.51
CA GLY A 563 -31.91 0.32 5.10
C GLY A 563 -32.14 1.65 4.37
N LEU A 564 -31.38 1.94 3.31
CA LEU A 564 -31.61 3.13 2.49
C LEU A 564 -32.88 3.01 1.62
N GLU A 565 -33.46 4.15 1.30
CA GLU A 565 -34.56 4.26 0.35
C GLU A 565 -34.09 3.86 -1.07
N PRO A 566 -34.98 3.37 -1.96
CA PRO A 566 -34.58 2.89 -3.28
C PRO A 566 -33.81 3.90 -4.13
N GLU A 567 -34.16 5.18 -4.06
CA GLU A 567 -33.45 6.27 -4.77
C GLU A 567 -32.02 6.44 -4.24
N ASP A 568 -31.84 6.40 -2.92
CA ASP A 568 -30.53 6.53 -2.29
C ASP A 568 -29.66 5.31 -2.50
N LYS A 569 -30.24 4.10 -2.50
CA LYS A 569 -29.54 2.87 -2.91
C LYS A 569 -28.98 2.98 -4.31
N ARG A 570 -29.74 3.52 -5.27
CA ARG A 570 -29.27 3.73 -6.64
C ARG A 570 -28.08 4.69 -6.68
N ALA A 571 -28.16 5.80 -5.97
CA ALA A 571 -27.07 6.78 -5.91
C ALA A 571 -25.79 6.22 -5.25
N VAL A 572 -25.94 5.46 -4.16
CA VAL A 572 -24.82 4.79 -3.48
C VAL A 572 -24.23 3.69 -4.35
N TYR A 573 -25.07 2.86 -4.97
CA TYR A 573 -24.64 1.83 -5.91
C TYR A 573 -23.85 2.43 -7.07
N PHE A 574 -24.38 3.48 -7.72
CA PHE A 574 -23.70 4.21 -8.78
C PHE A 574 -22.30 4.69 -8.38
N THR A 575 -22.13 5.13 -7.13
CA THR A 575 -20.85 5.61 -6.61
C THR A 575 -19.82 4.49 -6.45
N GLN A 576 -20.27 3.23 -6.31
CA GLN A 576 -19.41 2.05 -6.15
C GLN A 576 -19.31 1.18 -7.41
N CYS A 577 -20.15 1.43 -8.42
CA CYS A 577 -20.03 0.78 -9.72
C CYS A 577 -18.62 0.99 -10.28
N ASN A 578 -18.12 -0.01 -11.01
CA ASN A 578 -16.89 0.17 -11.79
C ASN A 578 -17.14 1.14 -12.95
N LEU A 579 -17.00 2.44 -12.68
CA LEU A 579 -17.17 3.51 -13.65
C LEU A 579 -16.08 3.49 -14.74
N GLY A 580 -15.02 2.68 -14.55
CA GLY A 580 -13.84 2.69 -15.42
C GLY A 580 -13.17 4.08 -15.50
N PHE A 581 -13.44 4.95 -14.54
CA PHE A 581 -13.07 6.36 -14.58
C PHE A 581 -11.89 6.66 -13.65
N ASN A 582 -10.71 6.80 -14.24
CA ASN A 582 -9.57 7.31 -13.49
C ASN A 582 -9.52 8.82 -13.60
N PHE A 583 -9.91 9.50 -12.53
CA PHE A 583 -10.00 10.95 -12.55
C PHE A 583 -8.63 11.65 -12.67
N GLY A 584 -7.55 10.99 -12.24
CA GLY A 584 -6.19 11.50 -12.45
C GLY A 584 -5.82 11.54 -13.93
N TRP A 585 -6.22 10.52 -14.71
CA TRP A 585 -5.99 10.48 -16.15
C TRP A 585 -6.69 11.63 -16.88
N PHE A 586 -7.91 11.99 -16.44
CA PHE A 586 -8.64 13.14 -16.94
C PHE A 586 -7.93 14.45 -16.61
N VAL A 587 -7.68 14.70 -15.32
CA VAL A 587 -7.16 15.97 -14.83
C VAL A 587 -5.77 16.28 -15.39
N GLN A 588 -4.92 15.27 -15.55
CA GLN A 588 -3.58 15.43 -16.10
C GLN A 588 -3.56 15.35 -17.63
N ALA A 589 -4.71 15.12 -18.28
CA ALA A 589 -4.82 14.87 -19.72
C ALA A 589 -3.86 13.76 -20.23
N GLU A 590 -3.60 12.78 -19.37
CA GLU A 590 -2.68 11.68 -19.61
C GLU A 590 -3.26 10.69 -20.61
N ALA A 591 -4.53 10.35 -20.44
CA ALA A 591 -5.24 9.42 -21.31
C ALA A 591 -6.10 10.16 -22.35
N PRO A 592 -6.34 9.55 -23.52
CA PRO A 592 -7.30 10.07 -24.49
C PRO A 592 -8.74 10.01 -23.92
N PRO A 593 -9.69 10.80 -24.44
CA PRO A 593 -11.05 10.89 -23.91
C PRO A 593 -11.74 9.53 -23.86
N GLY A 594 -11.55 8.65 -24.85
CA GLY A 594 -12.19 7.33 -24.85
C GLY A 594 -11.68 6.37 -23.78
N ALA A 595 -10.40 6.48 -23.40
CA ALA A 595 -9.83 5.70 -22.29
C ALA A 595 -10.28 6.21 -20.91
N THR A 596 -10.68 7.47 -20.84
CA THR A 596 -11.00 8.11 -19.57
C THR A 596 -12.50 8.14 -19.32
N LEU A 597 -13.29 8.52 -20.32
CA LEU A 597 -14.68 8.94 -20.15
C LEU A 597 -15.70 7.97 -20.74
N SER A 598 -15.33 7.06 -21.65
CA SER A 598 -16.35 6.24 -22.34
C SER A 598 -17.04 5.26 -21.40
N ALA A 599 -16.33 4.55 -20.52
CA ALA A 599 -16.97 3.66 -19.54
C ALA A 599 -17.88 4.44 -18.56
N PHE A 600 -17.45 5.64 -18.17
CA PHE A 600 -18.24 6.51 -17.31
C PHE A 600 -19.51 7.00 -18.02
N ARG A 601 -19.37 7.45 -19.26
CA ARG A 601 -20.47 7.88 -20.11
C ARG A 601 -21.45 6.75 -20.39
N ASP A 602 -20.94 5.56 -20.71
CA ASP A 602 -21.74 4.37 -20.96
C ASP A 602 -22.56 4.01 -19.71
N THR A 603 -21.99 4.16 -18.51
CA THR A 603 -22.75 3.98 -17.26
C THR A 603 -23.85 5.02 -17.13
N LEU A 604 -23.57 6.30 -17.42
CA LEU A 604 -24.57 7.37 -17.37
C LEU A 604 -25.70 7.21 -18.40
N ILE A 605 -25.39 6.69 -19.60
CA ILE A 605 -26.35 6.54 -20.71
C ILE A 605 -27.11 5.21 -20.63
N ARG A 606 -26.40 4.08 -20.42
CA ARG A 606 -27.03 2.74 -20.40
C ARG A 606 -28.03 2.61 -19.25
N ASP A 607 -27.73 3.26 -18.12
CA ASP A 607 -28.60 3.32 -16.96
C ASP A 607 -29.62 4.47 -17.04
N HIS A 608 -29.97 4.97 -18.24
CA HIS A 608 -31.13 5.86 -18.43
C HIS A 608 -32.46 5.26 -17.92
N LYS A 609 -32.51 3.98 -17.55
CA LYS A 609 -33.62 3.36 -16.79
C LYS A 609 -33.62 3.69 -15.29
N ALA A 610 -32.53 4.24 -14.73
CA ALA A 610 -32.29 4.38 -13.30
C ALA A 610 -32.52 5.79 -12.71
N GLU A 611 -32.95 6.77 -13.51
CA GLU A 611 -33.16 8.16 -13.05
C GLU A 611 -31.90 8.81 -12.44
N LEU A 612 -30.69 8.38 -12.82
CA LEU A 612 -29.44 8.96 -12.31
C LEU A 612 -29.30 10.43 -12.76
N GLY A 613 -29.25 11.33 -11.78
CA GLY A 613 -29.19 12.76 -12.00
C GLY A 613 -27.78 13.34 -11.88
N ARG A 614 -27.61 14.59 -12.30
CA ARG A 614 -26.37 15.37 -12.07
C ARG A 614 -25.95 15.39 -10.59
N GLN A 615 -26.91 15.27 -9.67
CA GLN A 615 -26.67 15.22 -8.23
C GLN A 615 -25.97 13.91 -7.78
N ASP A 616 -26.20 12.78 -8.47
CA ASP A 616 -25.56 11.50 -8.17
C ASP A 616 -24.10 11.49 -8.63
N VAL A 617 -23.83 12.07 -9.80
CA VAL A 617 -22.45 12.33 -10.26
C VAL A 617 -21.69 13.22 -9.29
N ALA A 618 -22.32 14.29 -8.79
CA ALA A 618 -21.67 15.12 -7.76
C ALA A 618 -21.52 14.40 -6.43
N LEU A 619 -22.44 13.51 -6.04
CA LEU A 619 -22.27 12.68 -4.84
C LEU A 619 -21.07 11.75 -4.97
N TYR A 620 -20.86 11.12 -6.12
CA TYR A 620 -19.66 10.32 -6.41
C TYR A 620 -18.38 11.14 -6.16
N PHE A 621 -18.34 12.38 -6.65
CA PHE A 621 -17.19 13.26 -6.43
C PHE A 621 -17.02 13.74 -5.00
N VAL A 622 -18.12 13.97 -4.26
CA VAL A 622 -18.04 14.24 -2.81
C VAL A 622 -17.45 13.03 -2.08
N HIS A 623 -17.93 11.82 -2.36
CA HIS A 623 -17.41 10.61 -1.76
C HIS A 623 -15.91 10.46 -2.05
N TRP A 624 -15.50 10.56 -3.31
CA TRP A 624 -14.09 10.53 -3.72
C TRP A 624 -13.24 11.57 -2.97
N LEU A 625 -13.76 12.79 -2.84
CA LEU A 625 -13.09 13.88 -2.12
C LEU A 625 -12.90 13.51 -0.64
N THR A 626 -13.96 13.02 0.02
CA THR A 626 -13.91 12.70 1.45
C THR A 626 -13.09 11.46 1.75
N ASP A 627 -13.12 10.43 0.91
CA ASP A 627 -12.26 9.25 1.04
C ASP A 627 -10.79 9.64 0.91
N LEU A 628 -10.45 10.40 -0.14
CA LEU A 628 -9.07 10.85 -0.33
C LEU A 628 -8.60 11.78 0.80
N ALA A 629 -9.49 12.64 1.35
CA ALA A 629 -9.18 13.45 2.53
C ALA A 629 -8.80 12.58 3.75
N GLY A 630 -9.48 11.44 3.92
CA GLY A 630 -9.24 10.45 4.96
C GLY A 630 -8.11 9.46 4.67
N ALA A 631 -7.35 9.61 3.57
CA ALA A 631 -6.37 8.60 3.15
C ALA A 631 -5.17 8.44 4.12
N GLU A 632 -4.98 9.34 5.08
CA GLU A 632 -3.93 9.24 6.09
C GLU A 632 -4.50 8.66 7.41
N PRO A 633 -3.84 7.69 8.06
CA PRO A 633 -4.35 7.02 9.27
C PRO A 633 -4.14 7.87 10.55
N SER A 634 -4.37 9.18 10.45
CA SER A 634 -4.17 10.21 11.48
C SER A 634 -5.40 11.14 11.60
N PRO A 635 -6.62 10.61 11.80
CA PRO A 635 -7.86 11.39 11.73
C PRO A 635 -7.92 12.61 12.66
N LEU A 636 -7.24 12.63 13.81
CA LEU A 636 -7.21 13.82 14.69
C LEU A 636 -6.27 14.93 14.17
N GLY A 637 -5.44 14.65 13.16
CA GLY A 637 -4.51 15.60 12.54
C GLY A 637 -5.10 16.47 11.43
N GLY A 638 -6.40 16.33 11.19
CA GLY A 638 -7.06 16.94 10.04
C GLY A 638 -6.90 16.10 8.78
N CYS A 639 -7.25 16.68 7.64
CA CYS A 639 -7.17 16.01 6.34
C CYS A 639 -5.76 16.17 5.73
N GLU A 640 -4.76 15.60 6.41
CA GLU A 640 -3.33 15.78 6.08
C GLU A 640 -3.00 15.39 4.64
N LYS A 641 -3.78 14.49 4.04
CA LYS A 641 -3.63 14.15 2.63
C LYS A 641 -3.69 15.39 1.75
N PHE A 642 -4.74 16.20 1.89
CA PHE A 642 -4.91 17.41 1.06
C PHE A 642 -4.08 18.58 1.54
N VAL A 643 -3.91 18.70 2.85
CA VAL A 643 -3.31 19.89 3.43
C VAL A 643 -1.78 19.87 3.32
N LEU A 644 -1.16 18.70 3.50
CA LEU A 644 0.30 18.57 3.55
C LEU A 644 0.87 17.80 2.35
N ARG A 645 0.14 16.79 1.84
CA ARG A 645 0.71 15.78 0.94
C ARG A 645 0.23 15.85 -0.50
N PHE A 646 -0.80 16.65 -0.78
CA PHE A 646 -1.40 16.78 -2.10
C PHE A 646 -1.23 18.22 -2.56
N PRO A 647 -0.55 18.48 -3.70
CA PRO A 647 -0.35 19.84 -4.16
C PRO A 647 -1.69 20.57 -4.38
N LEU A 648 -1.85 21.72 -3.74
CA LEU A 648 -3.10 22.48 -3.75
C LEU A 648 -3.57 22.86 -5.18
N LYS A 649 -2.63 23.22 -6.07
CA LYS A 649 -2.91 23.49 -7.49
C LYS A 649 -3.51 22.28 -8.20
N VAL A 650 -3.03 21.08 -7.87
CA VAL A 650 -3.57 19.84 -8.41
C VAL A 650 -4.98 19.63 -7.87
N LEU A 651 -5.20 19.79 -6.56
CA LEU A 651 -6.54 19.65 -5.98
C LEU A 651 -7.58 20.60 -6.60
N ARG A 652 -7.20 21.85 -6.87
CA ARG A 652 -8.06 22.80 -7.61
C ARG A 652 -8.40 22.29 -9.01
N SER A 653 -7.43 21.73 -9.72
CA SER A 653 -7.66 21.15 -11.06
C SER A 653 -8.66 19.98 -11.00
N PHE A 654 -8.59 19.17 -9.94
CA PHE A 654 -9.56 18.11 -9.66
C PHE A 654 -10.96 18.69 -9.42
N LEU A 655 -11.10 19.71 -8.57
CA LEU A 655 -12.40 20.32 -8.27
C LEU A 655 -13.05 20.96 -9.50
N GLN A 656 -12.26 21.66 -10.32
CA GLN A 656 -12.72 22.27 -11.57
C GLN A 656 -13.17 21.21 -12.60
N ALA A 657 -12.43 20.11 -12.68
CA ALA A 657 -12.76 19.01 -13.58
C ALA A 657 -14.11 18.34 -13.25
N PHE A 658 -14.63 18.46 -12.01
CA PHE A 658 -15.93 17.91 -11.64
C PHE A 658 -17.08 18.57 -12.39
N ASP A 659 -17.07 19.89 -12.50
CA ASP A 659 -18.14 20.63 -13.19
C ASP A 659 -18.19 20.27 -14.67
N LEU A 660 -17.03 20.05 -15.28
CA LEU A 660 -16.93 19.63 -16.67
C LEU A 660 -17.34 18.17 -16.86
N ALA A 661 -16.90 17.26 -15.99
CA ALA A 661 -17.30 15.85 -16.04
C ALA A 661 -18.82 15.68 -15.88
N ARG A 662 -19.50 16.55 -15.13
CA ARG A 662 -20.97 16.58 -15.03
C ARG A 662 -21.67 16.89 -16.36
N THR A 663 -21.00 17.55 -17.29
CA THR A 663 -21.57 17.88 -18.61
C THR A 663 -21.54 16.71 -19.59
N LEU A 664 -20.96 15.56 -19.21
CA LEU A 664 -20.89 14.34 -20.01
C LEU A 664 -22.27 13.72 -20.30
N THR A 665 -23.29 14.12 -19.55
CA THR A 665 -24.69 13.78 -19.84
C THR A 665 -25.21 14.44 -21.12
N ASP A 666 -24.67 15.62 -21.46
CA ASP A 666 -25.17 16.46 -22.54
C ASP A 666 -24.15 16.65 -23.67
N ASN A 667 -22.88 16.31 -23.44
CA ASN A 667 -21.77 16.48 -24.37
C ASN A 667 -21.05 15.15 -24.61
N SER A 668 -20.31 15.06 -25.72
CA SER A 668 -19.45 13.92 -26.00
C SER A 668 -18.20 13.88 -25.11
N GLU A 669 -17.59 12.71 -24.97
CA GLU A 669 -16.32 12.54 -24.25
C GLU A 669 -15.26 13.51 -24.80
N THR A 670 -15.20 13.67 -26.12
CA THR A 670 -14.23 14.54 -26.78
C THR A 670 -14.50 16.02 -26.50
N GLU A 671 -15.76 16.47 -26.56
CA GLU A 671 -16.14 17.86 -26.24
C GLU A 671 -15.86 18.19 -24.77
N VAL A 672 -16.20 17.29 -23.83
CA VAL A 672 -15.90 17.50 -22.40
C VAL A 672 -14.40 17.63 -22.18
N PHE A 673 -13.60 16.75 -22.80
CA PHE A 673 -12.15 16.78 -22.67
C PHE A 673 -11.52 18.01 -23.33
N GLU A 674 -11.98 18.40 -24.52
CA GLU A 674 -11.54 19.63 -25.20
C GLU A 674 -11.84 20.88 -24.38
N ASN A 675 -13.05 21.00 -23.84
CA ASN A 675 -13.44 22.10 -22.97
C ASN A 675 -12.55 22.15 -21.72
N TYR A 676 -12.22 21.00 -21.13
CA TYR A 676 -11.28 20.93 -20.03
C TYR A 676 -9.90 21.46 -20.41
N LEU A 677 -9.36 21.04 -21.55
CA LEU A 677 -8.07 21.52 -22.05
C LEU A 677 -8.06 23.05 -22.25
N HIS A 678 -9.13 23.62 -22.80
CA HIS A 678 -9.27 25.07 -22.95
C HIS A 678 -9.31 25.81 -21.62
N VAL A 679 -10.06 25.31 -20.64
CA VAL A 679 -10.12 25.90 -19.29
C VAL A 679 -8.74 25.87 -18.65
N ARG A 680 -8.04 24.72 -18.69
CA ARG A 680 -6.70 24.58 -18.11
C ARG A 680 -5.68 25.51 -18.76
N TRP A 681 -5.76 25.73 -20.06
CA TRP A 681 -4.90 26.70 -20.75
C TRP A 681 -5.18 28.13 -20.29
N THR A 682 -6.45 28.52 -20.29
CA THR A 682 -6.89 29.90 -20.00
C THR A 682 -6.59 30.32 -18.55
N GLU A 683 -6.73 29.38 -17.62
CA GLU A 683 -6.49 29.62 -16.20
C GLU A 683 -5.03 29.40 -15.77
N HIS A 684 -4.16 28.99 -16.70
CA HIS A 684 -2.77 28.73 -16.37
C HIS A 684 -2.11 30.00 -15.82
N GLN A 685 -1.44 29.85 -14.68
CA GLN A 685 -0.64 30.92 -14.09
C GLN A 685 0.85 30.57 -14.19
N PRO A 686 1.66 31.45 -14.80
CA PRO A 686 1.27 32.76 -15.35
C PRO A 686 0.62 32.62 -16.74
N ASN A 687 -0.18 33.61 -17.13
CA ASN A 687 -0.97 33.62 -18.37
C ASN A 687 -0.09 33.27 -19.60
N LEU A 688 -0.61 32.40 -20.47
CA LEU A 688 0.06 31.89 -21.68
C LEU A 688 -0.47 32.54 -22.98
N GLY A 689 -1.46 33.42 -22.89
CA GLY A 689 -2.16 33.99 -24.04
C GLY A 689 -3.36 33.15 -24.47
N PRO A 690 -3.93 33.40 -25.66
CA PRO A 690 -5.07 32.62 -26.15
C PRO A 690 -4.69 31.13 -26.33
N PRO A 691 -5.66 30.20 -26.22
CA PRO A 691 -5.43 28.79 -26.54
C PRO A 691 -4.79 28.60 -27.92
N PRO A 692 -3.87 27.63 -28.08
CA PRO A 692 -3.19 27.41 -29.34
C PRO A 692 -4.18 26.94 -30.41
N THR A 693 -3.84 27.20 -31.67
CA THR A 693 -4.58 26.70 -32.84
C THR A 693 -3.63 25.94 -33.77
N GLY A 694 -4.19 25.25 -34.76
CA GLY A 694 -3.47 24.42 -35.71
C GLY A 694 -3.22 22.98 -35.22
N ASP A 695 -2.42 22.26 -36.00
CA ASP A 695 -2.25 20.80 -35.88
C ASP A 695 -1.67 20.33 -34.54
N SER A 696 -0.95 21.21 -33.83
CA SER A 696 -0.33 20.89 -32.54
C SER A 696 -1.14 21.35 -31.31
N ALA A 697 -2.31 21.97 -31.49
CA ALA A 697 -3.04 22.61 -30.40
C ALA A 697 -3.42 21.65 -29.27
N ILE A 698 -4.00 20.49 -29.61
CA ILE A 698 -4.36 19.47 -28.61
C ILE A 698 -3.12 18.95 -27.87
N ALA A 699 -2.03 18.65 -28.58
CA ALA A 699 -0.80 18.16 -27.95
C ALA A 699 -0.24 19.18 -26.95
N ARG A 700 -0.16 20.47 -27.31
CA ARG A 700 0.27 21.55 -26.40
C ARG A 700 -0.61 21.64 -25.16
N MET A 701 -1.93 21.65 -25.32
CA MET A 701 -2.83 21.74 -24.16
C MET A 701 -2.77 20.51 -23.26
N ARG A 702 -2.59 19.31 -23.83
CA ARG A 702 -2.39 18.07 -23.05
C ARG A 702 -1.06 18.10 -22.31
N LEU A 703 0.03 18.47 -22.99
CA LEU A 703 1.36 18.60 -22.38
C LEU A 703 1.37 19.62 -21.23
N LEU A 704 0.64 20.73 -21.36
CA LEU A 704 0.44 21.69 -20.27
C LEU A 704 -0.16 21.00 -19.03
N CYS A 705 -1.21 20.20 -19.21
CA CYS A 705 -1.87 19.50 -18.10
C CYS A 705 -0.94 18.43 -17.48
N GLN A 706 -0.18 17.71 -18.31
CA GLN A 706 0.74 16.66 -17.85
C GLN A 706 1.95 17.25 -17.11
N ALA A 707 2.52 18.35 -17.60
CA ALA A 707 3.71 18.99 -17.04
C ALA A 707 3.45 19.82 -15.77
N GLN A 708 2.21 20.26 -15.57
CA GLN A 708 1.78 21.05 -14.41
C GLN A 708 2.66 22.29 -14.18
N GLU A 709 3.43 22.34 -13.09
CA GLU A 709 4.27 23.50 -12.76
C GLU A 709 5.40 23.73 -13.77
N ASN A 710 5.78 22.70 -14.53
CA ASN A 710 6.82 22.76 -15.56
C ASN A 710 6.24 23.00 -16.97
N ALA A 711 4.98 23.43 -17.07
CA ALA A 711 4.31 23.56 -18.37
C ALA A 711 5.01 24.52 -19.32
N ARG A 712 5.62 25.60 -18.83
CA ARG A 712 6.30 26.58 -19.70
C ARG A 712 7.56 26.02 -20.33
N GLU A 713 8.36 25.33 -19.54
CA GLU A 713 9.59 24.68 -19.97
C GLU A 713 9.29 23.59 -21.00
N ILE A 714 8.25 22.78 -20.73
CA ILE A 714 7.79 21.73 -21.65
C ILE A 714 7.21 22.31 -22.94
N LEU A 715 6.43 23.39 -22.88
CA LEU A 715 5.88 24.02 -24.09
C LEU A 715 6.97 24.66 -24.96
N ARG A 716 7.99 25.27 -24.37
CA ARG A 716 9.16 25.77 -25.12
C ARG A 716 9.94 24.62 -25.75
N ALA A 717 10.22 23.58 -24.97
CA ALA A 717 10.88 22.38 -25.47
C ALA A 717 10.09 21.72 -26.62
N PHE A 718 8.75 21.80 -26.61
CA PHE A 718 7.92 21.31 -27.71
C PHE A 718 8.12 22.13 -28.99
N ASP A 719 8.32 23.44 -28.89
CA ASP A 719 8.64 24.30 -30.03
C ASP A 719 10.03 23.96 -30.61
N ASP A 720 10.98 23.57 -29.75
CA ASP A 720 12.36 23.22 -30.10
C ASP A 720 12.53 21.75 -30.58
N LEU A 721 11.47 20.93 -30.57
CA LEU A 721 11.49 19.57 -31.12
C LEU A 721 11.74 19.57 -32.63
N SER A 722 12.30 18.46 -33.13
CA SER A 722 12.32 18.21 -34.57
C SER A 722 10.90 18.15 -35.13
N ASP A 723 10.74 18.45 -36.42
CA ASP A 723 9.44 18.44 -37.09
C ASP A 723 8.79 17.05 -36.98
N GLU A 724 9.58 15.97 -37.08
CA GLU A 724 9.09 14.59 -36.98
C GLU A 724 8.62 14.24 -35.57
N ASP A 725 9.36 14.60 -34.52
CA ASP A 725 8.94 14.35 -33.14
C ASP A 725 7.71 15.17 -32.77
N ARG A 726 7.66 16.43 -33.23
CA ARG A 726 6.51 17.31 -33.01
C ARG A 726 5.27 16.79 -33.74
N GLU A 727 5.42 16.26 -34.95
CA GLU A 727 4.33 15.62 -35.70
C GLU A 727 3.82 14.37 -34.96
N VAL A 728 4.70 13.48 -34.50
CA VAL A 728 4.31 12.28 -33.75
C VAL A 728 3.46 12.62 -32.54
N LEU A 729 3.90 13.57 -31.71
CA LEU A 729 3.12 14.00 -30.54
C LEU A 729 1.80 14.65 -30.95
N SER A 730 1.81 15.51 -31.97
CA SER A 730 0.61 16.21 -32.46
C SER A 730 -0.46 15.23 -32.95
N VAL A 731 -0.06 14.21 -33.72
CA VAL A 731 -0.95 13.18 -34.25
C VAL A 731 -1.44 12.26 -33.15
N GLU A 732 -0.55 11.69 -32.34
CA GLU A 732 -0.92 10.65 -31.39
C GLU A 732 -1.68 11.19 -30.18
N MET A 733 -1.38 12.41 -29.72
CA MET A 733 -2.16 13.05 -28.66
C MET A 733 -3.52 13.57 -29.12
N ALA A 734 -3.73 13.77 -30.43
CA ALA A 734 -5.01 14.17 -31.02
C ALA A 734 -5.99 13.01 -31.26
N ARG A 735 -5.55 11.75 -31.12
CA ARG A 735 -6.45 10.59 -31.26
C ARG A 735 -7.35 10.47 -30.02
N THR A 736 -8.65 10.44 -30.25
CA THR A 736 -9.66 10.48 -29.18
C THR A 736 -9.88 9.12 -28.52
N GLY A 737 -9.67 8.03 -29.24
CA GLY A 737 -10.01 6.68 -28.78
C GLY A 737 -11.52 6.45 -28.66
N THR A 738 -12.34 7.32 -29.25
CA THR A 738 -13.80 7.24 -29.29
C THR A 738 -14.27 7.07 -30.73
N LEU A 739 -15.29 6.23 -30.93
CA LEU A 739 -15.80 5.96 -32.27
C LEU A 739 -16.51 7.21 -32.83
N CYS A 740 -16.14 7.63 -34.03
CA CYS A 740 -16.75 8.74 -34.76
C CYS A 740 -16.69 10.11 -34.06
N GLN A 741 -15.77 10.34 -33.13
CA GLN A 741 -15.54 11.68 -32.56
C GLN A 741 -14.14 12.17 -32.91
N SER A 742 -14.04 13.49 -33.12
CA SER A 742 -12.80 14.22 -33.31
C SER A 742 -12.87 15.53 -32.55
N TYR A 743 -11.71 16.07 -32.15
CA TYR A 743 -11.62 17.45 -31.66
C TYR A 743 -12.05 18.46 -32.74
N SER A 744 -12.31 19.70 -32.31
CA SER A 744 -12.76 20.80 -33.17
C SER A 744 -11.86 21.06 -34.37
N ALA A 745 -12.49 21.55 -35.43
CA ALA A 745 -11.82 21.95 -36.66
C ALA A 745 -10.70 22.97 -36.36
N GLY A 746 -9.48 22.67 -36.83
CA GLY A 746 -8.35 23.58 -36.65
C GLY A 746 -7.61 23.43 -35.31
N LEU A 747 -7.92 22.42 -34.49
CA LEU A 747 -7.12 22.07 -33.31
C LEU A 747 -6.28 20.78 -33.50
N VAL A 748 -6.47 20.07 -34.61
CA VAL A 748 -5.89 18.75 -34.86
C VAL A 748 -5.45 18.60 -36.31
N PRO A 749 -4.48 17.70 -36.59
CA PRO A 749 -4.06 17.43 -37.96
C PRO A 749 -5.24 16.97 -38.83
N PRO A 750 -5.36 17.45 -40.09
CA PRO A 750 -6.45 17.08 -40.98
C PRO A 750 -6.61 15.56 -41.15
N ASP A 751 -5.51 14.82 -41.20
CA ASP A 751 -5.55 13.36 -41.40
C ASP A 751 -6.14 12.61 -40.20
N VAL A 752 -5.89 13.08 -38.98
CA VAL A 752 -6.49 12.50 -37.76
C VAL A 752 -8.00 12.74 -37.73
N ARG A 753 -8.43 13.94 -38.16
CA ARG A 753 -9.85 14.32 -38.20
C ARG A 753 -10.61 13.61 -39.32
N ASN A 754 -10.06 13.61 -40.53
CA ASN A 754 -10.71 13.08 -41.71
C ASN A 754 -10.67 11.54 -41.77
N SER A 755 -9.70 10.92 -41.09
CA SER A 755 -9.54 9.47 -41.02
C SER A 755 -9.28 9.03 -39.57
N PRO A 756 -10.32 9.03 -38.70
CA PRO A 756 -10.17 8.63 -37.31
C PRO A 756 -9.76 7.15 -37.25
N ALA A 757 -8.49 6.93 -36.94
CA ALA A 757 -7.89 5.61 -36.82
C ALA A 757 -7.31 5.41 -35.41
N GLY A 758 -7.30 4.17 -34.92
CA GLY A 758 -6.78 3.83 -33.61
C GLY A 758 -5.91 2.57 -33.61
N PRO A 759 -5.59 2.00 -32.45
CA PRO A 759 -6.03 2.47 -31.13
C PRO A 759 -5.39 3.80 -30.75
N ALA A 760 -6.03 4.55 -29.86
CA ALA A 760 -5.40 5.69 -29.18
C ALA A 760 -4.56 5.20 -28.00
N PHE A 761 -3.49 5.92 -27.64
CA PHE A 761 -2.57 5.48 -26.60
C PHE A 761 -2.73 6.28 -25.30
N LEU A 762 -2.85 5.55 -24.19
CA LEU A 762 -2.63 6.03 -22.84
C LEU A 762 -1.18 5.72 -22.47
N VAL A 763 -0.31 6.73 -22.40
CA VAL A 763 1.07 6.55 -21.91
C VAL A 763 1.06 6.72 -20.39
N TYR A 764 0.96 5.60 -19.68
CA TYR A 764 0.79 5.58 -18.23
C TYR A 764 2.10 5.91 -17.51
N TYR A 765 2.03 6.88 -16.61
CA TYR A 765 3.11 7.67 -16.00
C TYR A 765 3.71 8.78 -16.87
N GLY A 766 3.05 9.17 -17.97
CA GLY A 766 3.45 10.33 -18.78
C GLY A 766 3.65 11.63 -17.97
N PRO A 767 2.67 12.06 -17.15
CA PRO A 767 2.81 13.23 -16.28
C PRO A 767 3.99 13.12 -15.30
N ALA A 768 4.14 11.96 -14.63
CA ALA A 768 5.23 11.76 -13.69
C ALA A 768 6.60 11.83 -14.38
N PHE A 769 6.70 11.29 -15.60
CA PHE A 769 7.89 11.40 -16.43
C PHE A 769 8.18 12.85 -16.83
N LEU A 770 7.17 13.63 -17.23
CA LEU A 770 7.39 15.04 -17.59
C LEU A 770 7.65 15.95 -16.38
N GLN A 771 7.22 15.57 -15.18
CA GLN A 771 7.43 16.36 -13.95
C GLN A 771 8.75 16.06 -13.24
N SER A 772 9.32 14.86 -13.42
CA SER A 772 10.48 14.41 -12.66
C SER A 772 11.79 15.02 -13.16
N ASN A 773 12.72 15.30 -12.24
CA ASN A 773 14.10 15.73 -12.48
C ASN A 773 14.31 17.01 -13.31
N LEU A 774 13.28 17.79 -13.65
CA LEU A 774 13.49 18.98 -14.50
C LEU A 774 14.39 20.07 -13.89
N GLY A 775 14.47 20.16 -12.55
CA GLY A 775 15.52 20.90 -11.83
C GLY A 775 15.90 22.28 -12.39
N TYR A 776 17.15 22.70 -12.14
CA TYR A 776 17.69 23.97 -12.67
C TYR A 776 18.14 23.89 -14.15
N LEU A 777 18.17 22.70 -14.74
CA LEU A 777 18.63 22.45 -16.12
C LEU A 777 17.46 22.50 -17.15
N GLY A 778 16.37 23.18 -16.78
CA GLY A 778 15.00 22.86 -17.17
C GLY A 778 14.64 22.74 -18.65
N SER A 779 15.26 23.48 -19.57
CA SER A 779 14.86 23.44 -20.99
C SER A 779 15.44 22.27 -21.77
N GLU A 780 16.74 21.98 -21.61
CA GLU A 780 17.40 20.89 -22.33
C GLU A 780 16.84 19.53 -21.89
N GLN A 781 16.61 19.37 -20.58
CA GLN A 781 16.00 18.15 -20.06
C GLN A 781 14.54 18.00 -20.50
N ALA A 782 13.78 19.11 -20.60
CA ALA A 782 12.42 19.08 -21.12
C ALA A 782 12.39 18.60 -22.58
N LEU A 783 13.31 19.10 -23.42
CA LEU A 783 13.46 18.69 -24.82
C LEU A 783 13.77 17.20 -24.94
N HIS A 784 14.77 16.73 -24.18
CA HIS A 784 15.13 15.32 -24.14
C HIS A 784 13.97 14.41 -23.69
N ARG A 785 13.23 14.81 -22.65
CA ARG A 785 12.06 14.06 -22.18
C ARG A 785 10.97 13.99 -23.23
N LEU A 786 10.69 15.10 -23.93
CA LEU A 786 9.72 15.09 -25.02
C LEU A 786 10.17 14.18 -26.17
N GLY A 787 11.44 14.18 -26.55
CA GLY A 787 11.97 13.26 -27.56
C GLY A 787 11.80 11.79 -27.16
N VAL A 788 12.07 11.43 -25.89
CA VAL A 788 11.81 10.08 -25.38
C VAL A 788 10.31 9.75 -25.42
N LEU A 789 9.44 10.70 -25.08
CA LEU A 789 7.99 10.49 -25.15
C LEU A 789 7.52 10.28 -26.60
N SER A 790 8.03 11.05 -27.56
CA SER A 790 7.79 10.87 -28.99
C SER A 790 8.22 9.48 -29.45
N GLU A 791 9.38 9.01 -29.02
CA GLU A 791 9.88 7.68 -29.32
C GLU A 791 8.98 6.57 -28.74
N VAL A 792 8.47 6.74 -27.52
CA VAL A 792 7.48 5.83 -26.93
C VAL A 792 6.23 5.76 -27.81
N TYR A 793 5.68 6.89 -28.25
CA TYR A 793 4.52 6.91 -29.16
C TYR A 793 4.81 6.24 -30.51
N ARG A 794 5.99 6.48 -31.09
CA ARG A 794 6.43 5.89 -32.35
C ARG A 794 6.48 4.36 -32.26
N ARG A 795 7.14 3.82 -31.23
CA ARG A 795 7.22 2.36 -31.01
C ARG A 795 5.89 1.73 -30.65
N ALA A 796 5.03 2.44 -29.92
CA ALA A 796 3.66 1.99 -29.70
C ALA A 796 2.89 1.89 -31.03
N ARG A 797 3.04 2.87 -31.93
CA ARG A 797 2.37 2.84 -33.25
C ARG A 797 2.89 1.72 -34.15
N GLU A 798 4.17 1.33 -34.04
CA GLU A 798 4.71 0.16 -34.74
C GLU A 798 4.11 -1.16 -34.22
N LEU A 799 3.90 -1.29 -32.90
CA LEU A 799 3.25 -2.46 -32.30
C LEU A 799 1.73 -2.51 -32.57
N TRP A 800 1.10 -1.34 -32.70
CA TRP A 800 -0.32 -1.20 -33.01
C TRP A 800 -0.54 -0.22 -34.16
N PRO A 801 -0.40 -0.66 -35.42
CA PRO A 801 -0.61 0.19 -36.58
C PRO A 801 -1.99 0.84 -36.57
N ALA A 802 -2.06 2.10 -37.04
CA ALA A 802 -3.30 2.85 -37.08
C ALA A 802 -4.33 2.17 -38.00
N ASN A 803 -5.53 1.92 -37.49
CA ASN A 803 -6.61 1.25 -38.20
C ASN A 803 -7.97 1.87 -37.81
N ILE A 804 -8.79 2.17 -38.81
CA ILE A 804 -10.15 2.73 -38.64
C ILE A 804 -11.03 1.80 -37.77
N ALA A 805 -10.89 0.48 -37.93
CA ALA A 805 -11.63 -0.51 -37.13
C ALA A 805 -11.27 -0.47 -35.63
N LYS A 806 -10.16 0.18 -35.26
CA LYS A 806 -9.70 0.35 -33.88
C LYS A 806 -9.85 1.79 -33.38
N ALA A 807 -10.57 2.67 -34.08
CA ALA A 807 -10.72 4.08 -33.72
C ALA A 807 -11.34 4.31 -32.32
N GLY A 808 -12.29 3.45 -31.93
CA GLY A 808 -12.90 3.46 -30.59
C GLY A 808 -12.17 2.58 -29.55
N GLN A 809 -10.92 2.18 -29.83
CA GLN A 809 -10.11 1.37 -28.92
C GLN A 809 -8.94 2.16 -28.37
N ASN A 810 -8.43 1.69 -27.23
CA ASN A 810 -7.31 2.28 -26.52
C ASN A 810 -6.33 1.19 -26.09
N VAL A 811 -5.06 1.58 -25.98
CA VAL A 811 -3.95 0.74 -25.52
C VAL A 811 -3.19 1.51 -24.44
N SER A 812 -2.87 0.83 -23.34
CA SER A 812 -2.08 1.36 -22.24
C SER A 812 -0.61 1.01 -22.42
N VAL A 813 0.25 2.02 -22.49
CA VAL A 813 1.70 1.87 -22.59
C VAL A 813 2.30 2.31 -21.26
N ARG A 814 2.79 1.37 -20.46
CA ARG A 814 3.33 1.65 -19.13
C ARG A 814 4.81 2.01 -19.20
N ILE A 815 5.16 3.18 -18.66
CA ILE A 815 6.53 3.68 -18.61
C ILE A 815 7.09 3.80 -17.17
N ASP A 816 6.60 2.95 -16.26
CA ASP A 816 6.95 3.05 -14.83
C ASP A 816 8.44 2.90 -14.52
N MET A 817 9.18 2.10 -15.30
CA MET A 817 10.62 1.92 -15.11
C MET A 817 11.45 3.16 -15.48
N ILE A 818 10.93 4.05 -16.35
CA ILE A 818 11.65 5.25 -16.80
C ILE A 818 11.11 6.56 -16.21
N LYS A 819 9.94 6.54 -15.54
CA LYS A 819 9.26 7.76 -15.06
C LYS A 819 10.12 8.66 -14.18
N SER A 820 11.03 8.09 -13.40
CA SER A 820 11.91 8.83 -12.47
C SER A 820 13.37 8.90 -12.93
N LEU A 821 13.71 8.32 -14.08
CA LEU A 821 15.07 8.33 -14.59
C LEU A 821 15.38 9.65 -15.31
N THR A 822 16.64 10.05 -15.30
CA THR A 822 17.18 11.08 -16.21
C THR A 822 17.58 10.44 -17.54
N LEU A 823 17.75 11.24 -18.60
CA LEU A 823 18.28 10.72 -19.87
C LEU A 823 19.66 10.09 -19.68
N ASN A 824 20.51 10.68 -18.83
CA ASN A 824 21.83 10.14 -18.55
C ASN A 824 21.78 8.75 -17.92
N ASP A 825 20.87 8.50 -16.98
CA ASP A 825 20.68 7.17 -16.38
C ASP A 825 20.26 6.14 -17.45
N MET A 826 19.39 6.55 -18.37
CA MET A 826 18.91 5.70 -19.45
C MET A 826 20.04 5.40 -20.46
N LEU A 827 20.83 6.40 -20.84
CA LEU A 827 21.98 6.25 -21.73
C LEU A 827 23.14 5.47 -21.08
N GLU A 828 23.37 5.66 -19.78
CA GLU A 828 24.37 4.90 -19.03
C GLU A 828 24.00 3.41 -18.95
N ALA A 829 22.71 3.10 -18.80
CA ALA A 829 22.26 1.71 -18.92
C ALA A 829 22.59 1.13 -20.30
N MET A 830 22.40 1.92 -21.37
CA MET A 830 22.72 1.49 -22.74
C MET A 830 24.22 1.31 -22.97
N SER A 831 25.06 2.19 -22.41
CA SER A 831 26.52 2.08 -22.52
C SER A 831 27.06 0.85 -21.78
N LYS A 832 26.37 0.41 -20.71
CA LYS A 832 26.63 -0.86 -20.00
C LYS A 832 26.13 -2.10 -20.73
N GLY A 833 25.57 -1.94 -21.93
CA GLY A 833 25.13 -3.04 -22.79
C GLY A 833 23.69 -3.50 -22.56
N ASP A 834 22.91 -2.76 -21.77
CA ASP A 834 21.46 -2.95 -21.72
C ASP A 834 20.76 -2.19 -22.86
N VAL A 835 19.47 -2.46 -23.03
CA VAL A 835 18.60 -1.78 -23.97
C VAL A 835 17.26 -1.50 -23.30
N TRP A 836 16.59 -0.44 -23.75
CA TRP A 836 15.21 -0.13 -23.36
C TRP A 836 14.26 -0.69 -24.40
N LEU A 837 13.35 -1.56 -23.97
CA LEU A 837 12.41 -2.25 -24.84
C LEU A 837 10.99 -1.85 -24.50
N MET A 838 10.16 -1.64 -25.52
CA MET A 838 8.71 -1.70 -25.39
C MET A 838 8.25 -3.12 -25.71
N MET A 839 7.71 -3.82 -24.72
CA MET A 839 7.21 -5.18 -24.85
C MET A 839 5.68 -5.18 -24.89
N LYS A 840 5.10 -5.75 -25.94
CA LYS A 840 3.66 -6.00 -26.00
C LYS A 840 3.32 -7.18 -25.07
N HIS A 841 2.60 -6.91 -23.99
CA HIS A 841 2.19 -7.94 -23.04
C HIS A 841 0.88 -8.62 -23.45
N ASN A 842 -0.08 -7.83 -23.94
CA ASN A 842 -1.31 -8.32 -24.53
C ASN A 842 -1.81 -7.33 -25.60
N ASP A 843 -3.01 -7.52 -26.16
CA ASP A 843 -3.53 -6.63 -27.21
C ASP A 843 -3.89 -5.22 -26.74
N ARG A 844 -3.95 -4.99 -25.42
CA ARG A 844 -4.35 -3.73 -24.79
C ARG A 844 -3.23 -3.08 -23.99
N GLU A 845 -2.09 -3.74 -23.81
CA GLU A 845 -1.03 -3.28 -22.90
C GLU A 845 0.38 -3.55 -23.42
N ALA A 846 1.25 -2.56 -23.18
CA ALA A 846 2.70 -2.68 -23.33
C ALA A 846 3.43 -2.14 -22.09
N PHE A 847 4.66 -2.59 -21.90
CA PHE A 847 5.57 -2.13 -20.84
C PHE A 847 6.89 -1.68 -21.44
N VAL A 848 7.43 -0.57 -20.94
CA VAL A 848 8.82 -0.18 -21.18
C VAL A 848 9.69 -0.81 -20.10
N GLU A 849 10.61 -1.69 -20.50
CA GLU A 849 11.50 -2.40 -19.61
C GLU A 849 12.98 -2.25 -19.98
N ARG A 850 13.84 -2.24 -18.96
CA ARG A 850 15.29 -2.42 -19.13
C ARG A 850 15.59 -3.90 -19.36
N CYS A 851 16.37 -4.19 -20.39
CA CYS A 851 16.66 -5.56 -20.80
C CYS A 851 18.13 -5.69 -21.21
N SER A 852 18.82 -6.72 -20.73
CA SER A 852 20.17 -7.01 -21.24
C SER A 852 20.11 -7.60 -22.65
N LYS A 853 21.17 -7.44 -23.45
CA LYS A 853 21.27 -8.07 -24.79
C LYS A 853 20.97 -9.58 -24.77
N ARG A 854 21.38 -10.28 -23.70
CA ARG A 854 21.09 -11.70 -23.53
C ARG A 854 19.60 -11.98 -23.34
N LYS A 855 18.90 -11.21 -22.49
CA LYS A 855 17.45 -11.34 -22.29
C LYS A 855 16.70 -10.96 -23.57
N LEU A 856 17.15 -9.92 -24.29
CA LEU A 856 16.61 -9.54 -25.60
C LEU A 856 16.65 -10.71 -26.59
N ASN A 857 17.80 -11.37 -26.75
CA ASN A 857 17.92 -12.52 -27.67
C ASN A 857 16.97 -13.66 -27.29
N LYS A 858 16.73 -13.89 -25.99
CA LYS A 858 15.74 -14.88 -25.53
C LYS A 858 14.31 -14.48 -25.90
N LEU A 859 13.95 -13.20 -25.75
CA LEU A 859 12.62 -12.69 -26.10
C LEU A 859 12.36 -12.80 -27.60
N ILE A 860 13.34 -12.46 -28.43
CA ILE A 860 13.29 -12.63 -29.88
C ILE A 860 13.13 -14.11 -30.24
N ALA A 861 13.95 -14.99 -29.64
CA ALA A 861 13.86 -16.44 -29.87
C ALA A 861 12.51 -17.04 -29.43
N ALA A 862 11.87 -16.44 -28.42
CA ALA A 862 10.54 -16.82 -27.96
C ALA A 862 9.39 -16.22 -28.81
N GLY A 863 9.69 -15.49 -29.88
CA GLY A 863 8.69 -14.87 -30.75
C GLY A 863 7.88 -13.74 -30.09
N GLN A 864 8.41 -13.14 -29.03
CA GLN A 864 7.73 -12.02 -28.35
C GLN A 864 7.72 -10.78 -29.25
N THR A 865 6.59 -10.07 -29.31
CA THR A 865 6.48 -8.82 -30.08
C THR A 865 7.06 -7.67 -29.27
N ILE A 866 8.20 -7.14 -29.70
CA ILE A 866 8.95 -6.11 -28.99
C ILE A 866 9.41 -5.00 -29.95
N GLN A 867 9.64 -3.81 -29.41
CA GLN A 867 10.33 -2.72 -30.09
C GLN A 867 11.45 -2.18 -29.21
N ILE A 868 12.55 -1.73 -29.81
CA ILE A 868 13.66 -1.09 -29.11
C ILE A 868 13.41 0.42 -29.11
N LEU A 869 13.55 1.08 -27.96
CA LEU A 869 13.50 2.54 -27.90
C LEU A 869 14.85 3.11 -28.36
N ASP A 870 14.85 3.91 -29.41
CA ASP A 870 16.04 4.65 -29.85
C ASP A 870 16.14 5.97 -29.08
N LEU A 871 16.96 5.95 -28.03
CA LEU A 871 17.23 7.14 -27.21
C LEU A 871 18.39 7.98 -27.75
N THR A 872 19.04 7.55 -28.85
CA THR A 872 20.25 8.19 -29.40
C THR A 872 19.93 9.25 -30.47
N THR A 873 18.74 9.15 -31.08
CA THR A 873 18.25 10.10 -32.08
C THR A 873 17.62 11.34 -31.48
N VAL A 874 17.48 11.41 -30.15
CA VAL A 874 17.06 12.61 -29.43
C VAL A 874 18.21 13.64 -29.46
N LYS A 875 18.52 14.14 -30.66
CA LYS A 875 19.47 15.23 -30.87
C LYS A 875 18.69 16.53 -30.73
N GLY A 876 18.95 17.29 -29.67
CA GLY A 876 18.53 18.68 -29.64
C GLY A 876 19.09 19.40 -30.86
N ALA A 877 18.27 20.22 -31.52
CA ALA A 877 18.70 21.04 -32.65
C ALA A 877 19.87 21.94 -32.20
N GLY A 878 21.09 21.55 -32.57
CA GLY A 878 22.33 22.28 -32.35
C GLY A 878 22.98 22.58 -33.68
#